data_AF-E2AZM1-F1
#
_entry.id   AF-E2AZM1-F1
#
_cell.length_a   1.000
_cell.length_b   1.000
_cell.length_c   1.000
_cell.angle_alpha   90.00
_cell.angle_beta   90.00
_cell.angle_gamma   90.00
#
_symmetry.space_group_name_H-M   'P 1'
#
loop_
_entity.id
_entity.type
_entity.pdbx_description
1 polymer ?
#
loop_
_entity_poly.entity_id
_entity_poly.type
_entity_poly.pdbx_seq_one_letter_code
_entity_poly.pdbx_strand_id
1 'polypeptide(L)'
;MNSCSKKNEDVLARVLDLFLLPDYNVVSTTYLDHLLSHIAENTKDRDTVDYEYCEVFQKWISKALMVWESGQKVSQPVITFTLKLVGIISRHELRYHYWQCQDVYNRLYKILQLHRDDLPASVKMAYTTMLLDLIVHRSGRQWVVKSGVWKDVVKCAHWNHTMYVTRESQKFLSTLLLHEQKNIEACTEIILEVAAPLMNNTVDAQLHQALEETYLEQNRLLCATLDLLTSILENTLFVSLDNSIPELLEKLVNLEMRVKALFEACISTRFLQHVHKLLLLLLFLKLKQGIKEHTNQIDADAWQKFCYSLCYISMMLLSKKYIIELVRSNKFAMIYWKKLLALREILLPEEHKFEHQAIALMILPLCLCIKKNHLNHDFFDMFINKLFDVTCTTVQRLAYNMRDIIRKEDFPMEQICKVSIDLLLEILDIMDRDVAVIAFQALCHVLKSYLPNICGETRTNVSSNMNNTFPSEHQQKFRYKSILEGDIAQYPTLLASLLDGLTIMTERFKLKWQECVETICVLYLAQGILNHSGILPMICVKALKLCKLAIHNFMPPNMALLVDSDSHMNEIGPLLFKRLHDPNWEVRDSVLEVLNTIATISEDTYPAFQDFLLINQFPKVAIEIVKTDGESYVRASALTFIATIVRINKLWHQQLSQVDLTEMAIYLLENESEAIVRREAVNLIKELYVHQKWSKEVIDSMLRAMSMAAVFDLHWEVKINALMFWDHFVKSHLTDQGMLDDSFPNVTFSKEHRKIMALNETEIKRRLNKALDELARQSCLGVLLVTLKDDSDFEVCKASATIIDKLKSCLLKYKLDEPSSPVKNSATIDTVYIKETSPVPSPPSDKEMRNSSHVIEEIVDENDTNLLAAIYKSSMNMDGEMTKEEEKKMLDYISSVTRQDFLRAIFNCDINAYIEEKNRWLKTYTSSFESILDDILTMYKQKNINSMDCY
;
A
#
# COMPACT_ATOMS: atom_id res chain seq x y z
N MET A 1 -25.17 28.79 -17.01
CA MET A 1 -25.04 28.09 -15.71
C MET A 1 -26.40 27.82 -15.06
N ASN A 2 -27.27 28.82 -14.80
CA ASN A 2 -28.60 28.60 -14.17
C ASN A 2 -29.56 27.64 -14.92
N SER A 3 -29.41 27.48 -16.25
CA SER A 3 -30.25 26.54 -17.02
C SER A 3 -29.85 25.07 -16.86
N CYS A 4 -28.58 24.76 -16.55
CA CYS A 4 -28.10 23.39 -16.36
C CYS A 4 -28.43 22.90 -14.94
N SER A 5 -28.20 23.78 -13.96
CA SER A 5 -28.58 23.62 -12.55
C SER A 5 -30.05 23.20 -12.37
N LYS A 6 -30.99 23.95 -12.98
CA LYS A 6 -32.42 23.68 -12.89
C LYS A 6 -32.85 22.35 -13.52
N LYS A 7 -32.16 21.95 -14.61
CA LYS A 7 -32.38 20.64 -15.26
C LYS A 7 -31.97 19.49 -14.33
N ASN A 8 -30.86 19.64 -13.60
CA ASN A 8 -30.38 18.62 -12.66
C ASN A 8 -31.25 18.50 -11.42
N GLU A 9 -31.79 19.62 -10.90
CA GLU A 9 -32.77 19.60 -9.82
C GLU A 9 -34.05 18.83 -10.20
N ASP A 10 -34.57 19.06 -11.41
CA ASP A 10 -35.74 18.37 -11.93
C ASP A 10 -35.48 16.86 -12.13
N VAL A 11 -34.31 16.49 -12.64
CA VAL A 11 -33.90 15.08 -12.82
C VAL A 11 -33.73 14.39 -11.46
N LEU A 12 -33.07 15.04 -10.49
CA LEU A 12 -32.93 14.54 -9.13
C LEU A 12 -34.30 14.35 -8.45
N ALA A 13 -35.20 15.33 -8.57
CA ALA A 13 -36.56 15.23 -8.02
C ALA A 13 -37.31 14.03 -8.61
N ARG A 14 -37.16 13.78 -9.93
CA ARG A 14 -37.75 12.61 -10.59
C ARG A 14 -37.17 11.29 -10.08
N VAL A 15 -35.86 11.20 -9.90
CA VAL A 15 -35.20 10.01 -9.32
C VAL A 15 -35.72 9.75 -7.91
N LEU A 16 -35.76 10.78 -7.06
CA LEU A 16 -36.26 10.66 -5.70
C LEU A 16 -37.76 10.27 -5.65
N ASP A 17 -38.57 10.78 -6.58
CA ASP A 17 -39.98 10.39 -6.70
C ASP A 17 -40.16 8.92 -7.08
N LEU A 18 -39.23 8.30 -7.81
CA LEU A 18 -39.26 6.84 -8.05
C LEU A 18 -39.17 6.05 -6.74
N PHE A 19 -38.43 6.55 -5.76
CA PHE A 19 -38.27 5.88 -4.45
C PHE A 19 -39.56 5.86 -3.62
N LEU A 20 -40.57 6.66 -4.01
CA LEU A 20 -41.87 6.71 -3.37
C LEU A 20 -42.92 5.80 -4.02
N LEU A 21 -42.57 5.04 -5.07
CA LEU A 21 -43.48 4.10 -5.70
C LEU A 21 -43.64 2.81 -4.87
N PRO A 22 -44.84 2.21 -4.78
CA PRO A 22 -45.13 1.07 -3.91
C PRO A 22 -44.35 -0.22 -4.24
N ASP A 23 -43.95 -0.39 -5.51
CA ASP A 23 -43.21 -1.58 -5.99
C ASP A 23 -41.78 -1.25 -6.43
N TYR A 24 -41.20 -0.14 -5.97
CA TYR A 24 -39.84 0.23 -6.35
C TYR A 24 -38.80 -0.71 -5.73
N ASN A 25 -38.15 -1.52 -6.58
CA ASN A 25 -37.03 -2.36 -6.21
C ASN A 25 -35.72 -1.78 -6.75
N VAL A 26 -34.73 -1.60 -5.88
CA VAL A 26 -33.42 -1.07 -6.26
C VAL A 26 -32.59 -2.22 -6.82
N VAL A 27 -32.23 -2.12 -8.10
CA VAL A 27 -31.46 -3.16 -8.82
C VAL A 27 -30.04 -3.30 -8.27
N SER A 28 -29.40 -2.18 -7.91
CA SER A 28 -28.08 -2.16 -7.25
C SER A 28 -28.00 -1.04 -6.22
N THR A 29 -27.58 -1.37 -5.00
CA THR A 29 -27.36 -0.40 -3.91
C THR A 29 -26.17 0.52 -4.17
N THR A 30 -25.27 0.14 -5.08
CA THR A 30 -24.06 0.88 -5.46
C THR A 30 -24.41 2.28 -5.98
N TYR A 31 -25.45 2.41 -6.81
CA TYR A 31 -25.91 3.72 -7.29
C TYR A 31 -26.37 4.65 -6.17
N LEU A 32 -27.04 4.11 -5.14
CA LEU A 32 -27.49 4.89 -3.99
C LEU A 32 -26.31 5.35 -3.12
N ASP A 33 -25.31 4.49 -2.92
CA ASP A 33 -24.11 4.84 -2.17
C ASP A 33 -23.22 5.85 -2.93
N HIS A 34 -23.10 5.76 -4.27
CA HIS A 34 -22.46 6.80 -5.08
C HIS A 34 -23.21 8.12 -5.02
N LEU A 35 -24.54 8.10 -5.15
CA LEU A 35 -25.37 9.29 -5.02
C LEU A 35 -25.16 9.98 -3.65
N LEU A 36 -25.16 9.21 -2.56
CA LEU A 36 -24.88 9.71 -1.21
C LEU A 36 -23.44 10.25 -1.08
N SER A 37 -22.47 9.64 -1.74
CA SER A 37 -21.07 10.08 -1.71
C SER A 37 -20.90 11.44 -2.36
N HIS A 38 -21.49 11.65 -3.55
CA HIS A 38 -21.52 12.97 -4.19
C HIS A 38 -22.28 14.01 -3.37
N ILE A 39 -23.39 13.63 -2.73
CA ILE A 39 -24.11 14.54 -1.81
C ILE A 39 -23.19 14.92 -0.64
N ALA A 40 -22.51 13.94 -0.03
CA ALA A 40 -21.62 14.17 1.10
C ALA A 40 -20.43 15.06 0.74
N GLU A 41 -19.76 14.85 -0.40
CA GLU A 41 -18.65 15.68 -0.88
C GLU A 41 -19.09 17.12 -1.12
N ASN A 42 -20.21 17.32 -1.82
CA ASN A 42 -20.75 18.65 -2.08
C ASN A 42 -21.20 19.38 -0.79
N THR A 43 -21.45 18.65 0.30
CA THR A 43 -21.75 19.24 1.62
C THR A 43 -20.52 19.55 2.47
N LYS A 44 -19.31 19.06 2.10
CA LYS A 44 -18.07 19.33 2.86
C LYS A 44 -17.41 20.66 2.53
N ASP A 45 -17.43 21.07 1.26
CA ASP A 45 -16.62 22.19 0.74
C ASP A 45 -17.33 23.55 0.74
N ARG A 46 -18.59 23.63 1.18
CA ARG A 46 -19.39 24.87 1.10
C ARG A 46 -19.89 25.32 2.47
N ASP A 47 -19.20 26.30 3.04
CA ASP A 47 -19.69 27.16 4.14
C ASP A 47 -20.89 28.05 3.73
N THR A 48 -21.34 27.95 2.48
CA THR A 48 -22.48 28.72 1.97
C THR A 48 -23.80 28.07 2.34
N VAL A 49 -24.67 28.89 2.95
CA VAL A 49 -26.05 28.61 3.36
C VAL A 49 -26.90 27.94 2.26
N ASP A 50 -26.57 28.14 0.99
CA ASP A 50 -27.30 27.60 -0.17
C ASP A 50 -26.57 26.39 -0.78
N TYR A 51 -26.94 25.20 -0.33
CA TYR A 51 -26.66 23.97 -1.10
C TYR A 51 -27.74 23.82 -2.16
N GLU A 52 -27.33 23.78 -3.42
CA GLU A 52 -28.15 23.85 -4.64
C GLU A 52 -29.33 22.85 -4.62
N TYR A 53 -29.14 21.64 -4.10
CA TYR A 53 -30.19 20.62 -4.07
C TYR A 53 -30.96 20.53 -2.73
N CYS A 54 -30.74 21.45 -1.78
CA CYS A 54 -31.32 21.34 -0.43
C CYS A 54 -32.84 21.45 -0.47
N GLU A 55 -33.38 22.36 -1.29
CA GLU A 55 -34.82 22.51 -1.44
C GLU A 55 -35.47 21.23 -1.98
N VAL A 56 -34.80 20.55 -2.92
CA VAL A 56 -35.28 19.30 -3.51
C VAL A 56 -35.40 18.23 -2.42
N PHE A 57 -34.38 18.07 -1.59
CA PHE A 57 -34.41 17.12 -0.48
C PHE A 57 -35.43 17.50 0.61
N GLN A 58 -35.57 18.79 0.94
CA GLN A 58 -36.57 19.25 1.92
C GLN A 58 -38.00 18.95 1.46
N LYS A 59 -38.31 19.26 0.19
CA LYS A 59 -39.61 18.96 -0.43
C LYS A 59 -39.85 17.45 -0.50
N TRP A 60 -38.83 16.69 -0.91
CA TRP A 60 -38.95 15.24 -1.05
C TRP A 60 -39.14 14.52 0.28
N ILE A 61 -38.35 14.82 1.32
CA ILE A 61 -38.51 14.21 2.65
C ILE A 61 -39.92 14.48 3.21
N SER A 62 -40.41 15.70 3.06
CA SER A 62 -41.78 16.05 3.48
C SER A 62 -42.82 15.20 2.75
N LYS A 63 -42.68 15.04 1.43
CA LYS A 63 -43.55 14.19 0.60
C LYS A 63 -43.45 12.71 0.99
N ALA A 64 -42.23 12.21 1.21
CA ALA A 64 -41.96 10.83 1.61
C ALA A 64 -42.65 10.47 2.92
N LEU A 65 -42.52 11.33 3.93
CA LEU A 65 -43.18 11.15 5.23
C LEU A 65 -44.71 11.06 5.10
N MET A 66 -45.33 11.94 4.31
CA MET A 66 -46.78 11.91 4.09
C MET A 66 -47.23 10.61 3.39
N VAL A 67 -46.46 10.12 2.42
CA VAL A 67 -46.76 8.87 1.70
C VAL A 67 -46.63 7.68 2.66
N TRP A 68 -45.58 7.61 3.47
CA TRP A 68 -45.35 6.48 4.36
C TRP A 68 -46.29 6.48 5.58
N GLU A 69 -46.75 7.64 6.04
CA GLU A 69 -47.81 7.76 7.05
C GLU A 69 -49.15 7.17 6.60
N SER A 70 -49.41 7.15 5.28
CA SER A 70 -50.62 6.54 4.71
C SER A 70 -50.61 5.00 4.73
N GLY A 71 -49.51 4.38 5.20
CA GLY A 71 -49.37 2.93 5.35
C GLY A 71 -48.66 2.22 4.21
N GLN A 72 -48.07 2.96 3.26
CA GLN A 72 -47.29 2.36 2.17
C GLN A 72 -45.99 1.71 2.69
N LYS A 73 -45.72 0.47 2.27
CA LYS A 73 -44.50 -0.25 2.63
C LYS A 73 -43.29 0.33 1.89
N VAL A 74 -42.20 0.56 2.62
CA VAL A 74 -40.94 1.12 2.09
C VAL A 74 -39.90 0.01 1.92
N SER A 75 -39.14 0.04 0.82
CA SER A 75 -38.06 -0.93 0.60
C SER A 75 -36.83 -0.61 1.45
N GLN A 76 -36.12 -1.66 1.88
CA GLN A 76 -34.94 -1.55 2.77
C GLN A 76 -33.82 -0.64 2.22
N PRO A 77 -33.47 -0.67 0.91
CA PRO A 77 -32.48 0.24 0.33
C PRO A 77 -32.91 1.71 0.42
N VAL A 78 -34.20 2.02 0.21
CA VAL A 78 -34.74 3.38 0.31
C VAL A 78 -34.72 3.88 1.74
N ILE A 79 -35.04 3.02 2.72
CA ILE A 79 -34.91 3.35 4.15
C ILE A 79 -33.45 3.70 4.49
N THR A 80 -32.51 2.84 4.07
CA THR A 80 -31.07 3.01 4.30
C THR A 80 -30.56 4.32 3.69
N PHE A 81 -30.94 4.61 2.43
CA PHE A 81 -30.60 5.85 1.74
C PHE A 81 -31.16 7.07 2.46
N THR A 82 -32.44 7.03 2.86
CA THR A 82 -33.13 8.14 3.52
C THR A 82 -32.48 8.49 4.86
N LEU A 83 -32.18 7.49 5.70
CA LEU A 83 -31.53 7.71 6.99
C LEU A 83 -30.14 8.34 6.83
N LYS A 84 -29.32 7.82 5.90
CA LYS A 84 -28.00 8.39 5.59
C LYS A 84 -28.10 9.81 5.04
N LEU A 85 -29.03 10.08 4.12
CA LEU A 85 -29.27 11.40 3.54
C LEU A 85 -29.64 12.42 4.63
N VAL A 86 -30.58 12.04 5.51
CA VAL A 86 -30.99 12.88 6.63
C VAL A 86 -29.81 13.14 7.57
N GLY A 87 -28.98 12.13 7.86
CA GLY A 87 -27.74 12.30 8.63
C GLY A 87 -26.81 13.34 8.01
N ILE A 88 -26.42 13.13 6.75
CA ILE A 88 -25.48 13.99 6.00
C ILE A 88 -25.93 15.45 6.00
N ILE A 89 -27.18 15.72 5.66
CA ILE A 89 -27.71 17.09 5.58
C ILE A 89 -27.81 17.73 6.97
N SER A 90 -28.10 16.93 8.01
CA SER A 90 -28.26 17.41 9.39
C SER A 90 -26.95 17.65 10.12
N ARG A 91 -25.80 17.35 9.51
CA ARG A 91 -24.48 17.76 10.03
C ARG A 91 -24.40 19.28 10.22
N HIS A 92 -25.13 20.03 9.38
CA HIS A 92 -25.23 21.48 9.49
C HIS A 92 -26.39 21.88 10.41
N GLU A 93 -26.10 22.61 11.50
CA GLU A 93 -27.04 22.89 12.58
C GLU A 93 -28.32 23.65 12.12
N LEU A 94 -28.21 24.59 11.18
CA LEU A 94 -29.39 25.29 10.62
C LEU A 94 -30.38 24.34 9.92
N ARG A 95 -29.87 23.37 9.17
CA ARG A 95 -30.70 22.40 8.43
C ARG A 95 -31.31 21.39 9.39
N TYR A 96 -30.54 21.02 10.42
CA TYR A 96 -31.06 20.26 11.54
C TYR A 96 -32.28 20.95 12.17
N HIS A 97 -32.20 22.25 12.47
CA HIS A 97 -33.31 23.00 13.05
C HIS A 97 -34.53 23.07 12.13
N TYR A 98 -34.33 23.28 10.82
CA TYR A 98 -35.43 23.26 9.85
C TYR A 98 -36.23 21.96 9.90
N TRP A 99 -35.55 20.81 9.89
CA TRP A 99 -36.21 19.51 9.98
C TRP A 99 -36.73 19.18 11.37
N GLN A 100 -36.11 19.72 12.42
CA GLN A 100 -36.64 19.61 13.78
C GLN A 100 -37.97 20.35 13.92
N CYS A 101 -38.12 21.54 13.31
CA CYS A 101 -39.39 22.28 13.29
C CYS A 101 -40.51 21.53 12.56
N GLN A 102 -40.15 20.67 11.61
CA GLN A 102 -41.09 19.80 10.87
C GLN A 102 -41.26 18.41 11.51
N ASP A 103 -40.67 18.19 12.69
CA ASP A 103 -40.70 16.93 13.44
C ASP A 103 -40.18 15.72 12.65
N VAL A 104 -39.30 15.93 11.66
CA VAL A 104 -38.84 14.90 10.72
C VAL A 104 -38.24 13.70 11.44
N TYR A 105 -37.37 13.91 12.43
CA TYR A 105 -36.68 12.83 13.12
C TYR A 105 -37.64 11.94 13.93
N ASN A 106 -38.58 12.53 14.66
CA ASN A 106 -39.58 11.79 15.43
C ASN A 106 -40.56 11.06 14.51
N ARG A 107 -40.93 11.67 13.37
CA ARG A 107 -41.77 11.04 12.34
C ARG A 107 -41.06 9.84 11.71
N LEU A 108 -39.82 9.99 11.26
CA LEU A 108 -39.01 8.88 10.74
C LEU A 108 -38.87 7.75 11.78
N TYR A 109 -38.58 8.10 13.03
CA TYR A 109 -38.45 7.13 14.12
C TYR A 109 -39.73 6.29 14.31
N LYS A 110 -40.91 6.93 14.27
CA LYS A 110 -42.22 6.27 14.42
C LYS A 110 -42.62 5.47 13.19
N ILE A 111 -42.54 6.07 12.00
CA ILE A 111 -42.97 5.48 10.72
C ILE A 111 -42.14 4.24 10.40
N LEU A 112 -40.81 4.35 10.53
CA LEU A 112 -39.88 3.26 10.21
C LEU A 112 -39.73 2.27 11.37
N GLN A 113 -40.40 2.52 12.51
CA GLN A 113 -40.37 1.69 13.71
C GLN A 113 -38.94 1.35 14.15
N LEU A 114 -38.05 2.36 14.21
CA LEU A 114 -36.61 2.19 14.42
C LEU A 114 -36.22 1.58 15.78
N HIS A 115 -37.19 1.46 16.70
CA HIS A 115 -37.04 0.82 18.01
C HIS A 115 -37.20 -0.70 17.99
N ARG A 116 -37.60 -1.30 16.86
CA ARG A 116 -37.86 -2.74 16.75
C ARG A 116 -36.58 -3.57 16.76
N ASP A 117 -36.63 -4.67 17.50
CA ASP A 117 -35.48 -5.58 17.62
C ASP A 117 -35.21 -6.36 16.32
N ASP A 118 -36.23 -6.62 15.49
CA ASP A 118 -36.15 -7.42 14.27
C ASP A 118 -35.76 -6.63 13.00
N LEU A 119 -35.21 -5.42 13.14
CA LEU A 119 -34.76 -4.62 12.00
C LEU A 119 -33.53 -5.23 11.30
N PRO A 120 -33.45 -5.13 9.95
CA PRO A 120 -32.28 -5.53 9.18
C PRO A 120 -31.00 -4.79 9.60
N ALA A 121 -29.85 -5.46 9.53
CA ALA A 121 -28.57 -4.89 9.94
C ALA A 121 -28.19 -3.60 9.18
N SER A 122 -28.54 -3.49 7.89
CA SER A 122 -28.26 -2.27 7.10
C SER A 122 -29.04 -1.06 7.59
N VAL A 123 -30.27 -1.27 8.06
CA VAL A 123 -31.14 -0.20 8.60
C VAL A 123 -30.64 0.23 9.96
N LYS A 124 -30.28 -0.71 10.85
CA LYS A 124 -29.65 -0.42 12.14
C LYS A 124 -28.36 0.38 11.96
N MET A 125 -27.51 -0.03 11.01
CA MET A 125 -26.29 0.69 10.66
C MET A 125 -26.59 2.12 10.18
N ALA A 126 -27.48 2.29 9.20
CA ALA A 126 -27.83 3.62 8.68
C ALA A 126 -28.46 4.52 9.74
N TYR A 127 -29.27 3.96 10.64
CA TYR A 127 -29.84 4.68 11.77
C TYR A 127 -28.74 5.16 12.73
N THR A 128 -27.81 4.29 13.15
CA THR A 128 -26.69 4.68 14.00
C THR A 128 -25.79 5.72 13.33
N THR A 129 -25.52 5.60 12.02
CA THR A 129 -24.77 6.59 11.25
C THR A 129 -25.50 7.93 11.18
N MET A 130 -26.81 7.94 10.98
CA MET A 130 -27.62 9.16 11.05
C MET A 130 -27.48 9.83 12.43
N LEU A 131 -27.57 9.06 13.52
CA LEU A 131 -27.40 9.60 14.87
C LEU A 131 -25.99 10.14 15.11
N LEU A 132 -24.95 9.47 14.59
CA LEU A 132 -23.56 9.95 14.62
C LEU A 132 -23.42 11.32 13.94
N ASP A 133 -24.08 11.51 12.80
CA ASP A 133 -24.07 12.80 12.09
C ASP A 133 -24.80 13.90 12.86
N LEU A 134 -25.85 13.55 13.62
CA LEU A 134 -26.61 14.50 14.45
C LEU A 134 -25.83 14.99 15.67
N ILE A 135 -24.99 14.16 16.29
CA ILE A 135 -24.28 14.51 17.52
C ILE A 135 -23.08 15.44 17.31
N VAL A 136 -22.79 15.82 16.07
CA VAL A 136 -21.72 16.78 15.70
C VAL A 136 -21.98 18.15 16.33
N HIS A 137 -23.23 18.64 16.34
CA HIS A 137 -23.61 19.92 16.94
C HIS A 137 -24.41 19.73 18.25
N ARG A 138 -24.54 20.81 19.02
CA ARG A 138 -25.14 20.77 20.37
C ARG A 138 -26.64 20.46 20.31
N SER A 139 -27.34 21.02 19.33
CA SER A 139 -28.79 20.89 19.20
C SER A 139 -29.22 19.44 18.93
N GLY A 140 -28.46 18.72 18.11
CA GLY A 140 -28.68 17.30 17.84
C GLY A 140 -28.38 16.42 19.05
N ARG A 141 -27.27 16.68 19.78
CA ARG A 141 -26.97 15.97 21.04
C ARG A 141 -28.09 16.11 22.07
N GLN A 142 -28.62 17.31 22.26
CA GLN A 142 -29.72 17.54 23.18
C GLN A 142 -30.98 16.74 22.81
N TRP A 143 -31.31 16.67 21.51
CA TRP A 143 -32.44 15.87 21.06
C TRP A 143 -32.20 14.38 21.26
N VAL A 144 -31.01 13.87 20.90
CA VAL A 144 -30.64 12.47 21.11
C VAL A 144 -30.79 12.07 22.58
N VAL A 145 -30.27 12.89 23.50
CA VAL A 145 -30.36 12.64 24.95
C VAL A 145 -31.81 12.69 25.43
N LYS A 146 -32.56 13.75 25.09
CA LYS A 146 -33.95 13.95 25.56
C LYS A 146 -34.95 12.95 24.99
N SER A 147 -34.76 12.52 23.75
CA SER A 147 -35.64 11.55 23.08
C SER A 147 -35.40 10.11 23.54
N GLY A 148 -34.23 9.82 24.13
CA GLY A 148 -33.87 8.48 24.59
C GLY A 148 -33.46 7.51 23.49
N VAL A 149 -33.32 7.97 22.23
CA VAL A 149 -32.95 7.14 21.08
C VAL A 149 -31.59 6.45 21.22
N TRP A 150 -30.71 6.99 22.06
CA TRP A 150 -29.42 6.36 22.38
C TRP A 150 -29.58 4.98 23.05
N LYS A 151 -30.70 4.72 23.73
CA LYS A 151 -31.01 3.41 24.36
C LYS A 151 -31.15 2.31 23.31
N ASP A 152 -31.66 2.65 22.12
CA ASP A 152 -31.75 1.72 21.00
C ASP A 152 -30.34 1.33 20.49
N VAL A 153 -29.39 2.27 20.50
CA VAL A 153 -28.00 2.01 20.12
C VAL A 153 -27.27 1.17 21.17
N VAL A 154 -27.56 1.36 22.47
CA VAL A 154 -27.06 0.48 23.54
C VAL A 154 -27.52 -0.96 23.32
N LYS A 155 -28.80 -1.18 23.00
CA LYS A 155 -29.30 -2.50 22.64
C LYS A 155 -28.58 -3.06 21.41
N CYS A 156 -28.37 -2.26 20.37
CA CYS A 156 -27.64 -2.69 19.17
C CYS A 156 -26.22 -3.15 19.50
N ALA A 157 -25.52 -2.45 20.40
CA ALA A 157 -24.19 -2.83 20.86
C ALA A 157 -24.19 -4.12 21.72
N HIS A 158 -25.18 -4.30 22.60
CA HIS A 158 -25.30 -5.47 23.48
C HIS A 158 -25.72 -6.76 22.78
N TRP A 159 -26.53 -6.67 21.73
CA TRP A 159 -27.12 -7.86 21.08
C TRP A 159 -26.21 -8.47 20.00
N ASN A 160 -25.05 -7.88 19.72
CA ASN A 160 -24.03 -8.40 18.80
C ASN A 160 -24.63 -8.93 17.48
N HIS A 161 -25.40 -8.07 16.79
CA HIS A 161 -26.10 -8.41 15.55
C HIS A 161 -25.14 -8.74 14.41
N THR A 162 -24.27 -7.79 14.05
CA THR A 162 -23.16 -7.96 13.11
C THR A 162 -21.97 -7.17 13.62
N MET A 163 -20.74 -7.58 13.24
CA MET A 163 -19.52 -6.85 13.61
C MET A 163 -19.56 -5.36 13.21
N TYR A 164 -20.20 -5.04 12.08
CA TYR A 164 -20.33 -3.67 11.59
C TYR A 164 -21.26 -2.82 12.47
N VAL A 165 -22.46 -3.34 12.78
CA VAL A 165 -23.43 -2.64 13.64
C VAL A 165 -22.87 -2.45 15.05
N THR A 166 -22.22 -3.47 15.62
CA THR A 166 -21.59 -3.36 16.94
C THR A 166 -20.51 -2.28 16.96
N ARG A 167 -19.60 -2.26 15.98
CA ARG A 167 -18.52 -1.26 15.91
C ARG A 167 -19.06 0.16 15.77
N GLU A 168 -20.05 0.39 14.90
CA GLU A 168 -20.63 1.71 14.73
C GLU A 168 -21.39 2.17 15.98
N SER A 169 -22.10 1.25 16.64
CA SER A 169 -22.81 1.53 17.90
C SER A 169 -21.84 1.90 19.03
N GLN A 170 -20.72 1.16 19.15
CA GLN A 170 -19.65 1.49 20.09
C GLN A 170 -19.04 2.86 19.82
N LYS A 171 -18.78 3.18 18.54
CA LYS A 171 -18.27 4.49 18.11
C LYS A 171 -19.26 5.62 18.45
N PHE A 172 -20.54 5.41 18.21
CA PHE A 172 -21.58 6.37 18.59
C PHE A 172 -21.59 6.65 20.09
N LEU A 173 -21.62 5.60 20.92
CA LEU A 173 -21.70 5.74 22.37
C LEU A 173 -20.47 6.44 22.95
N SER A 174 -19.27 6.07 22.49
CA SER A 174 -18.04 6.74 22.94
C SER A 174 -17.97 8.21 22.50
N THR A 175 -18.38 8.51 21.27
CA THR A 175 -18.41 9.89 20.74
C THR A 175 -19.43 10.76 21.48
N LEU A 176 -20.64 10.23 21.75
CA LEU A 176 -21.67 10.93 22.50
C LEU A 176 -21.19 11.26 23.91
N LEU A 177 -20.59 10.29 24.62
CA LEU A 177 -20.04 10.51 25.96
C LEU A 177 -18.92 11.57 25.96
N LEU A 178 -18.04 11.56 24.96
CA LEU A 178 -16.99 12.57 24.82
C LEU A 178 -17.55 13.98 24.61
N HIS A 179 -18.54 14.14 23.72
CA HIS A 179 -19.15 15.43 23.45
C HIS A 179 -19.97 15.96 24.64
N GLU A 180 -20.59 15.07 25.42
CA GLU A 180 -21.40 15.40 26.59
C GLU A 180 -20.63 15.33 27.92
N GLN A 181 -19.29 15.25 27.92
CA GLN A 181 -18.47 15.11 29.14
C GLN A 181 -18.74 16.15 30.26
N LYS A 182 -19.29 17.33 29.92
CA LYS A 182 -19.67 18.38 30.87
C LYS A 182 -21.08 18.17 31.47
N ASN A 183 -21.90 17.36 30.84
CA ASN A 183 -23.27 17.04 31.22
C ASN A 183 -23.30 15.73 32.02
N ILE A 184 -22.89 15.83 33.29
CA ILE A 184 -22.69 14.68 34.18
C ILE A 184 -23.95 13.83 34.34
N GLU A 185 -25.13 14.46 34.36
CA GLU A 185 -26.42 13.76 34.49
C GLU A 185 -26.67 12.82 33.30
N ALA A 186 -26.53 13.34 32.07
CA ALA A 186 -26.71 12.54 30.86
C ALA A 186 -25.67 11.42 30.74
N CYS A 187 -24.39 11.72 31.03
CA CYS A 187 -23.34 10.69 31.03
C CYS A 187 -23.60 9.61 32.08
N THR A 188 -24.11 9.98 33.25
CA THR A 188 -24.46 9.03 34.32
C THR A 188 -25.56 8.08 33.87
N GLU A 189 -26.64 8.59 33.28
CA GLU A 189 -27.73 7.75 32.78
C GLU A 189 -27.24 6.76 31.71
N ILE A 190 -26.45 7.24 30.74
CA ILE A 190 -25.92 6.42 29.65
C ILE A 190 -24.97 5.34 30.19
N ILE A 191 -24.04 5.69 31.08
CA ILE A 191 -23.07 4.74 31.65
C ILE A 191 -23.78 3.66 32.46
N LEU A 192 -24.78 4.02 33.27
CA LEU A 192 -25.54 3.05 34.07
C LEU A 192 -26.33 2.09 33.19
N GLU A 193 -26.94 2.57 32.10
CA GLU A 193 -27.67 1.71 31.16
C GLU A 193 -26.71 0.76 30.42
N VAL A 194 -25.54 1.25 29.98
CA VAL A 194 -24.51 0.41 29.35
C VAL A 194 -23.98 -0.65 30.32
N ALA A 195 -23.72 -0.29 31.57
CA ALA A 195 -23.15 -1.19 32.56
C ALA A 195 -24.18 -2.07 33.29
N ALA A 196 -25.49 -1.84 33.10
CA ALA A 196 -26.55 -2.53 33.82
C ALA A 196 -26.42 -4.07 33.79
N PRO A 197 -26.09 -4.73 32.66
CA PRO A 197 -25.92 -6.19 32.64
C PRO A 197 -24.76 -6.68 33.52
N LEU A 198 -23.69 -5.90 33.66
CA LEU A 198 -22.57 -6.21 34.54
C LEU A 198 -22.91 -5.94 36.02
N MET A 199 -23.66 -4.87 36.30
CA MET A 199 -24.04 -4.49 37.66
C MET A 199 -25.04 -5.47 38.28
N ASN A 200 -25.95 -6.00 37.47
CA ASN A 200 -27.01 -6.93 37.89
C ASN A 200 -26.54 -8.40 37.93
N ASN A 201 -25.33 -8.70 37.45
CA ASN A 201 -24.80 -10.06 37.48
C ASN A 201 -24.31 -10.40 38.89
N THR A 202 -24.96 -11.37 39.53
CA THR A 202 -24.47 -11.98 40.78
C THR A 202 -23.49 -13.09 40.44
N VAL A 203 -22.20 -12.79 40.53
CA VAL A 203 -21.14 -13.79 40.34
C VAL A 203 -21.17 -14.75 41.54
N ASP A 204 -21.86 -15.88 41.41
CA ASP A 204 -21.84 -16.94 42.41
C ASP A 204 -20.62 -17.84 42.17
N ALA A 205 -19.60 -17.69 43.03
CA ALA A 205 -18.28 -18.27 42.86
C ALA A 205 -18.23 -19.81 42.94
N GLN A 206 -19.34 -20.48 43.27
CA GLN A 206 -19.35 -21.89 43.65
C GLN A 206 -19.71 -22.91 42.53
N LEU A 207 -20.12 -22.48 41.32
CA LEU A 207 -20.70 -23.43 40.34
C LEU A 207 -19.84 -23.81 39.10
N HIS A 208 -18.67 -23.22 38.89
CA HIS A 208 -18.11 -23.13 37.53
C HIS A 208 -16.93 -24.07 37.24
N GLN A 209 -17.18 -25.39 37.33
CA GLN A 209 -16.24 -26.39 36.78
C GLN A 209 -16.91 -27.39 35.81
N ALA A 210 -18.24 -27.40 35.66
CA ALA A 210 -18.94 -28.49 34.98
C ALA A 210 -19.64 -28.16 33.65
N LEU A 211 -19.85 -26.90 33.24
CA LEU A 211 -20.62 -26.58 32.02
C LEU A 211 -20.07 -25.32 31.31
N GLU A 212 -18.95 -25.47 30.61
CA GLU A 212 -18.16 -24.37 30.04
C GLU A 212 -18.79 -23.73 28.78
N GLU A 213 -19.48 -24.50 27.93
CA GLU A 213 -20.15 -23.98 26.73
C GLU A 213 -21.53 -23.38 27.06
N THR A 214 -22.27 -24.00 27.98
CA THR A 214 -23.59 -23.53 28.40
C THR A 214 -23.51 -22.19 29.15
N TYR A 215 -22.45 -21.95 29.92
CA TYR A 215 -22.26 -20.68 30.63
C TYR A 215 -21.97 -19.49 29.69
N LEU A 216 -21.26 -19.71 28.58
CA LEU A 216 -20.92 -18.66 27.62
C LEU A 216 -22.14 -18.25 26.79
N GLU A 217 -22.96 -19.21 26.38
CA GLU A 217 -24.25 -18.95 25.72
C GLU A 217 -25.25 -18.25 26.67
N GLN A 218 -25.27 -18.65 27.95
CA GLN A 218 -26.09 -18.01 28.98
C GLN A 218 -25.65 -16.57 29.32
N ASN A 219 -24.40 -16.21 29.07
CA ASN A 219 -23.81 -14.90 29.43
C ASN A 219 -23.33 -14.10 28.20
N ARG A 220 -23.86 -14.36 26.99
CA ARG A 220 -23.53 -13.61 25.76
C ARG A 220 -23.71 -12.09 25.93
N LEU A 221 -24.74 -11.69 26.68
CA LEU A 221 -25.00 -10.29 27.01
C LEU A 221 -23.87 -9.68 27.84
N LEU A 222 -23.33 -10.42 28.83
CA LEU A 222 -22.21 -9.97 29.65
C LEU A 222 -20.94 -9.78 28.82
N CYS A 223 -20.62 -10.71 27.91
CA CYS A 223 -19.48 -10.56 27.00
C CYS A 223 -19.62 -9.29 26.15
N ALA A 224 -20.79 -9.05 25.56
CA ALA A 224 -21.05 -7.86 24.76
C ALA A 224 -20.94 -6.56 25.59
N THR A 225 -21.39 -6.58 26.84
CA THR A 225 -21.22 -5.46 27.77
C THR A 225 -19.74 -5.20 28.09
N LEU A 226 -18.94 -6.24 28.35
CA LEU A 226 -17.50 -6.09 28.59
C LEU A 226 -16.76 -5.54 27.36
N ASP A 227 -17.10 -6.02 26.17
CA ASP A 227 -16.54 -5.52 24.90
C ASP A 227 -16.93 -4.05 24.66
N LEU A 228 -18.17 -3.67 24.96
CA LEU A 228 -18.65 -2.30 24.86
C LEU A 228 -17.92 -1.39 25.87
N LEU A 229 -17.79 -1.79 27.13
CA LEU A 229 -17.05 -1.06 28.16
C LEU A 229 -15.56 -0.91 27.79
N THR A 230 -14.96 -1.96 27.23
CA THR A 230 -13.60 -1.92 26.67
C THR A 230 -13.51 -0.87 25.57
N SER A 231 -14.42 -0.89 24.60
CA SER A 231 -14.43 0.07 23.49
C SER A 231 -14.64 1.51 23.96
N ILE A 232 -15.53 1.73 24.93
CA ILE A 232 -15.73 3.07 25.53
C ILE A 232 -14.43 3.54 26.21
N LEU A 233 -13.80 2.72 27.05
CA LEU A 233 -12.55 3.10 27.71
C LEU A 233 -11.42 3.35 26.70
N GLU A 234 -11.23 2.49 25.70
CA GLU A 234 -10.19 2.70 24.68
C GLU A 234 -10.35 4.01 23.91
N ASN A 235 -11.58 4.38 23.59
CA ASN A 235 -11.90 5.58 22.82
C ASN A 235 -11.98 6.85 23.67
N THR A 236 -11.97 6.75 25.01
CA THR A 236 -12.10 7.91 25.91
C THR A 236 -10.83 8.16 26.73
N LEU A 237 -10.16 7.12 27.21
CA LEU A 237 -9.03 7.22 28.14
C LEU A 237 -7.86 8.03 27.58
N PHE A 238 -7.59 7.91 26.28
CA PHE A 238 -6.43 8.50 25.62
C PHE A 238 -6.76 9.73 24.76
N VAL A 239 -7.91 10.38 24.98
CA VAL A 239 -8.32 11.58 24.21
C VAL A 239 -7.71 12.85 24.79
N SER A 240 -7.79 13.02 26.11
CA SER A 240 -7.15 14.10 26.85
C SER A 240 -6.97 13.70 28.31
N LEU A 241 -6.02 14.34 29.00
CA LEU A 241 -5.83 14.12 30.43
C LEU A 241 -7.05 14.59 31.24
N ASP A 242 -7.72 15.65 30.78
CA ASP A 242 -8.87 16.27 31.45
C ASP A 242 -10.21 15.56 31.18
N ASN A 243 -10.24 14.56 30.28
CA ASN A 243 -11.46 13.81 30.02
C ASN A 243 -11.86 13.01 31.27
N SER A 244 -13.06 13.29 31.78
CA SER A 244 -13.61 12.75 33.03
C SER A 244 -14.45 11.48 32.86
N ILE A 245 -14.75 11.06 31.62
CA ILE A 245 -15.60 9.89 31.34
C ILE A 245 -15.03 8.59 31.92
N PRO A 246 -13.73 8.25 31.76
CA PRO A 246 -13.16 7.05 32.37
C PRO A 246 -13.29 7.02 33.90
N GLU A 247 -13.06 8.15 34.56
CA GLU A 247 -13.14 8.29 36.02
C GLU A 247 -14.59 8.19 36.50
N LEU A 248 -15.54 8.76 35.74
CA LEU A 248 -16.96 8.64 36.00
C LEU A 248 -17.44 7.19 35.85
N LEU A 249 -16.99 6.49 34.81
CA LEU A 249 -17.29 5.08 34.56
C LEU A 249 -16.83 4.19 35.72
N GLU A 250 -15.58 4.38 36.17
CA GLU A 250 -15.03 3.68 37.33
C GLU A 250 -15.82 3.97 38.61
N LYS A 251 -16.15 5.25 38.86
CA LYS A 251 -16.88 5.67 40.07
C LYS A 251 -18.29 5.09 40.15
N LEU A 252 -19.02 5.06 39.03
CA LEU A 252 -20.42 4.61 39.00
C LEU A 252 -20.55 3.09 39.07
N VAL A 253 -19.65 2.37 38.39
CA VAL A 253 -19.77 0.92 38.20
C VAL A 253 -18.93 0.14 39.22
N ASN A 254 -17.89 0.77 39.79
CA ASN A 254 -16.82 0.11 40.52
C ASN A 254 -16.17 -0.97 39.64
N LEU A 255 -15.74 -0.54 38.45
CA LEU A 255 -15.42 -1.43 37.34
C LEU A 255 -14.15 -2.23 37.62
N GLU A 256 -13.12 -1.63 38.21
CA GLU A 256 -11.89 -2.32 38.61
C GLU A 256 -12.16 -3.54 39.48
N MET A 257 -12.92 -3.39 40.57
CA MET A 257 -13.20 -4.47 41.50
C MET A 257 -13.95 -5.63 40.81
N ARG A 258 -14.97 -5.31 40.00
CA ARG A 258 -15.79 -6.31 39.30
C ARG A 258 -15.01 -7.04 38.22
N VAL A 259 -14.26 -6.31 37.39
CA VAL A 259 -13.45 -6.89 36.31
C VAL A 259 -12.31 -7.72 36.87
N LYS A 260 -11.68 -7.30 37.97
CA LYS A 260 -10.67 -8.10 38.66
C LYS A 260 -11.24 -9.41 39.22
N ALA A 261 -12.41 -9.36 39.87
CA ALA A 261 -13.09 -10.56 40.37
C ALA A 261 -13.44 -11.53 39.22
N LEU A 262 -13.94 -10.99 38.09
CA LEU A 262 -14.21 -11.79 36.89
C LEU A 262 -12.94 -12.38 36.28
N PHE A 263 -11.85 -11.62 36.25
CA PHE A 263 -10.55 -12.12 35.78
C PHE A 263 -10.09 -13.30 36.64
N GLU A 264 -10.10 -13.17 37.96
CA GLU A 264 -9.68 -14.23 38.88
C GLU A 264 -10.58 -15.48 38.77
N ALA A 265 -11.90 -15.29 38.68
CA ALA A 265 -12.87 -16.38 38.59
C ALA A 265 -12.84 -17.10 37.24
N CYS A 266 -12.67 -16.36 36.14
CA CYS A 266 -12.86 -16.85 34.78
C CYS A 266 -11.56 -16.99 33.99
N ILE A 267 -10.38 -16.82 34.60
CA ILE A 267 -9.09 -16.86 33.90
C ILE A 267 -8.93 -18.12 33.05
N SER A 268 -9.41 -19.27 33.50
CA SER A 268 -9.28 -20.56 32.81
C SER A 268 -10.31 -20.80 31.71
N THR A 269 -11.17 -19.82 31.41
CA THR A 269 -12.29 -19.96 30.48
C THR A 269 -12.13 -19.02 29.28
N ARG A 270 -12.96 -19.20 28.24
CA ARG A 270 -12.99 -18.29 27.07
C ARG A 270 -13.40 -16.84 27.43
N PHE A 271 -13.99 -16.58 28.60
CA PHE A 271 -14.28 -15.22 29.09
C PHE A 271 -13.04 -14.35 29.23
N LEU A 272 -11.85 -14.95 29.39
CA LEU A 272 -10.60 -14.22 29.51
C LEU A 272 -10.40 -13.20 28.36
N GLN A 273 -10.82 -13.54 27.14
CA GLN A 273 -10.65 -12.68 25.96
C GLN A 273 -11.42 -11.35 26.07
N HIS A 274 -12.56 -11.35 26.78
CA HIS A 274 -13.40 -10.17 26.98
C HIS A 274 -12.98 -9.33 28.20
N VAL A 275 -12.34 -9.96 29.19
CA VAL A 275 -12.00 -9.33 30.49
C VAL A 275 -10.57 -8.78 30.49
N HIS A 276 -9.63 -9.50 29.90
CA HIS A 276 -8.19 -9.23 30.02
C HIS A 276 -7.82 -7.83 29.50
N LYS A 277 -8.34 -7.46 28.33
CA LYS A 277 -8.06 -6.16 27.71
C LYS A 277 -8.62 -5.00 28.53
N LEU A 278 -9.84 -5.17 29.05
CA LEU A 278 -10.50 -4.21 29.95
C LEU A 278 -9.69 -4.00 31.23
N LEU A 279 -9.20 -5.09 31.83
CA LEU A 279 -8.38 -5.04 33.04
C LEU A 279 -7.10 -4.22 32.83
N LEU A 280 -6.42 -4.38 31.68
CA LEU A 280 -5.24 -3.58 31.36
C LEU A 280 -5.58 -2.09 31.23
N LEU A 281 -6.68 -1.73 30.57
CA LEU A 281 -7.13 -0.34 30.45
C LEU A 281 -7.39 0.31 31.80
N LEU A 282 -7.97 -0.44 32.75
CA LEU A 282 -8.21 0.02 34.11
C LEU A 282 -6.90 0.30 34.87
N LEU A 283 -5.84 -0.49 34.63
CA LEU A 283 -4.51 -0.17 35.16
C LEU A 283 -3.97 1.15 34.62
N PHE A 284 -4.15 1.39 33.31
CA PHE A 284 -3.75 2.66 32.68
C PHE A 284 -4.62 3.84 33.13
N LEU A 285 -5.89 3.62 33.49
CA LEU A 285 -6.73 4.63 34.13
C LEU A 285 -6.16 5.07 35.49
N LYS A 286 -5.79 4.13 36.37
CA LYS A 286 -5.15 4.47 37.65
C LYS A 286 -3.81 5.15 37.45
N LEU A 287 -3.05 4.72 36.45
CA LEU A 287 -1.79 5.35 36.10
C LEU A 287 -1.98 6.80 35.64
N LYS A 288 -2.98 7.06 34.78
CA LYS A 288 -3.38 8.41 34.35
C LYS A 288 -3.75 9.29 35.54
N GLN A 289 -4.53 8.78 36.49
CA GLN A 289 -4.90 9.48 37.73
C GLN A 289 -3.68 9.84 38.61
N GLY A 290 -2.62 9.05 38.54
CA GLY A 290 -1.37 9.29 39.24
C GLY A 290 -0.46 10.35 38.61
N ILE A 291 -0.80 10.89 37.43
CA ILE A 291 -0.02 11.96 36.78
C ILE A 291 -0.33 13.27 37.49
N LYS A 292 0.67 13.88 38.12
CA LYS A 292 0.49 15.10 38.92
C LYS A 292 0.17 16.30 38.01
N GLU A 293 -0.85 17.08 38.38
CA GLU A 293 -1.20 18.32 37.69
C GLU A 293 0.02 19.25 37.60
N HIS A 294 0.30 19.78 36.41
CA HIS A 294 1.42 20.69 36.11
C HIS A 294 2.85 20.13 36.20
N THR A 295 3.04 18.83 36.37
CA THR A 295 4.37 18.20 36.26
C THR A 295 4.35 17.02 35.29
N ASN A 296 5.52 16.70 34.73
CA ASN A 296 5.71 15.53 33.87
C ASN A 296 6.04 14.26 34.67
N GLN A 297 5.75 14.24 35.98
CA GLN A 297 6.10 13.14 36.88
C GLN A 297 4.85 12.35 37.28
N ILE A 298 4.97 11.02 37.26
CA ILE A 298 3.98 10.12 37.85
C ILE A 298 4.24 10.02 39.35
N ASP A 299 3.17 9.98 40.14
CA ASP A 299 3.24 9.65 41.55
C ASP A 299 3.85 8.25 41.80
N ALA A 300 4.84 8.17 42.69
CA ALA A 300 5.60 6.95 42.91
C ALA A 300 4.74 5.77 43.41
N ASP A 301 3.71 6.04 44.23
CA ASP A 301 2.79 5.00 44.71
C ASP A 301 1.87 4.51 43.58
N ALA A 302 1.38 5.42 42.73
CA ALA A 302 0.62 5.05 41.54
C ALA A 302 1.45 4.19 40.56
N TRP A 303 2.71 4.56 40.32
CA TRP A 303 3.64 3.78 39.50
C TRP A 303 3.90 2.39 40.10
N GLN A 304 4.17 2.30 41.40
CA GLN A 304 4.44 1.03 42.07
C GLN A 304 3.22 0.10 42.03
N LYS A 305 2.00 0.64 42.25
CA LYS A 305 0.75 -0.12 42.14
C LYS A 305 0.50 -0.62 40.72
N PHE A 306 0.81 0.19 39.72
CA PHE A 306 0.73 -0.20 38.31
C PHE A 306 1.67 -1.37 38.01
N CYS A 307 2.95 -1.26 38.37
CA CYS A 307 3.94 -2.31 38.19
C CYS A 307 3.56 -3.61 38.92
N TYR A 308 3.12 -3.53 40.18
CA TYR A 308 2.67 -4.68 40.95
C TYR A 308 1.48 -5.38 40.29
N SER A 309 0.50 -4.61 39.81
CA SER A 309 -0.71 -5.15 39.18
C SER A 309 -0.41 -5.82 37.85
N LEU A 310 0.47 -5.24 37.01
CA LEU A 310 0.94 -5.89 35.78
C LEU A 310 1.68 -7.20 36.07
N CYS A 311 2.53 -7.21 37.10
CA CYS A 311 3.24 -8.41 37.52
C CYS A 311 2.29 -9.49 38.04
N TYR A 312 1.25 -9.10 38.80
CA TYR A 312 0.21 -10.00 39.28
C TYR A 312 -0.54 -10.65 38.11
N ILE A 313 -1.00 -9.86 37.13
CA ILE A 313 -1.67 -10.40 35.92
C ILE A 313 -0.75 -11.37 35.19
N SER A 314 0.51 -10.99 35.00
CA SER A 314 1.52 -11.84 34.33
C SER A 314 1.73 -13.17 35.06
N MET A 315 1.86 -13.14 36.39
CA MET A 315 1.99 -14.35 37.21
C MET A 315 0.74 -15.23 37.15
N MET A 316 -0.46 -14.64 37.16
CA MET A 316 -1.72 -15.37 37.03
C MET A 316 -1.82 -16.09 35.68
N LEU A 317 -1.49 -15.39 34.58
CA LEU A 317 -1.46 -15.99 33.24
C LEU A 317 -0.42 -17.11 33.14
N LEU A 318 0.77 -16.92 33.72
CA LEU A 318 1.80 -17.96 33.80
C LEU A 318 1.33 -19.18 34.61
N SER A 319 0.65 -18.98 35.73
CA SER A 319 0.11 -20.08 36.56
C SER A 319 -0.88 -20.95 35.78
N LYS A 320 -1.58 -20.35 34.80
CA LYS A 320 -2.50 -21.03 33.88
C LYS A 320 -1.86 -21.45 32.56
N LYS A 321 -0.53 -21.31 32.43
CA LYS A 321 0.25 -21.70 31.24
C LYS A 321 -0.11 -20.92 29.97
N TYR A 322 -0.71 -19.72 30.10
CA TYR A 322 -1.12 -18.89 28.96
C TYR A 322 -0.01 -17.97 28.45
N ILE A 323 1.00 -18.57 27.83
CA ILE A 323 2.18 -17.85 27.32
C ILE A 323 1.80 -16.81 26.24
N ILE A 324 0.94 -17.20 25.29
CA ILE A 324 0.50 -16.31 24.20
C ILE A 324 -0.28 -15.11 24.77
N GLU A 325 -1.16 -15.33 25.73
CA GLU A 325 -1.92 -14.23 26.36
C GLU A 325 -0.99 -13.26 27.07
N LEU A 326 0.08 -13.74 27.73
CA LEU A 326 1.06 -12.88 28.38
C LEU A 326 1.85 -12.02 27.37
N VAL A 327 2.27 -12.60 26.25
CA VAL A 327 2.90 -11.83 25.15
C VAL A 327 1.91 -10.77 24.64
N ARG A 328 0.64 -11.14 24.47
CA ARG A 328 -0.43 -10.22 24.06
C ARG A 328 -0.69 -9.12 25.09
N SER A 329 -0.59 -9.41 26.39
CA SER A 329 -0.70 -8.39 27.46
C SER A 329 0.35 -7.30 27.28
N ASN A 330 1.60 -7.70 27.00
CA ASN A 330 2.71 -6.77 26.83
C ASN A 330 2.58 -5.94 25.55
N LYS A 331 2.04 -6.54 24.46
CA LYS A 331 1.66 -5.78 23.26
C LYS A 331 0.62 -4.69 23.58
N PHE A 332 -0.48 -5.04 24.25
CA PHE A 332 -1.49 -4.05 24.63
C PHE A 332 -0.92 -2.99 25.55
N ALA A 333 -0.08 -3.38 26.51
CA ALA A 333 0.57 -2.44 27.41
C ALA A 333 1.50 -1.47 26.66
N MET A 334 2.24 -1.92 25.63
CA MET A 334 3.01 -1.03 24.73
C MET A 334 2.12 -0.03 23.99
N ILE A 335 1.00 -0.49 23.42
CA ILE A 335 0.07 0.39 22.71
C ILE A 335 -0.50 1.46 23.65
N TYR A 336 -0.95 1.06 24.82
CA TYR A 336 -1.53 1.98 25.81
C TYR A 336 -0.50 2.93 26.41
N TRP A 337 0.73 2.45 26.63
CA TRP A 337 1.84 3.29 27.06
C TRP A 337 2.18 4.37 26.03
N LYS A 338 2.30 4.02 24.75
CA LYS A 338 2.57 4.99 23.68
C LYS A 338 1.40 5.97 23.47
N LYS A 339 0.15 5.51 23.59
CA LYS A 339 -1.03 6.39 23.59
C LYS A 339 -1.03 7.37 24.77
N LEU A 340 -0.60 6.93 25.96
CA LEU A 340 -0.48 7.81 27.12
C LEU A 340 0.64 8.84 26.95
N LEU A 341 1.81 8.43 26.45
CA LEU A 341 2.92 9.33 26.16
C LEU A 341 2.59 10.36 25.07
N ALA A 342 1.70 10.04 24.13
CA ALA A 342 1.21 10.99 23.14
C ALA A 342 0.38 12.13 23.75
N LEU A 343 -0.21 11.93 24.94
CA LEU A 343 -0.94 13.00 25.66
C LEU A 343 0.00 13.94 26.41
N ARG A 344 1.08 13.39 26.98
CA ARG A 344 2.09 14.14 27.73
C ARG A 344 3.37 13.32 27.81
N GLU A 345 4.51 13.97 27.64
CA GLU A 345 5.81 13.35 27.90
C GLU A 345 5.97 13.10 29.41
N ILE A 346 6.18 11.85 29.78
CA ILE A 346 6.22 11.42 31.18
C ILE A 346 7.63 10.97 31.54
N LEU A 347 8.15 11.50 32.65
CA LEU A 347 9.39 11.06 33.27
C LEU A 347 9.08 9.95 34.28
N LEU A 348 9.66 8.77 34.05
CA LEU A 348 9.53 7.62 34.93
C LEU A 348 10.34 7.81 36.23
N PRO A 349 9.85 7.30 37.38
CA PRO A 349 10.61 7.31 38.64
C PRO A 349 11.82 6.35 38.65
N GLU A 350 11.86 5.38 37.74
CA GLU A 350 12.89 4.33 37.65
C GLU A 350 13.85 4.56 36.48
N GLU A 351 15.06 4.00 36.59
CA GLU A 351 16.09 4.05 35.53
C GLU A 351 15.70 3.24 34.27
N HIS A 352 14.87 2.22 34.42
CA HIS A 352 14.52 1.31 33.33
C HIS A 352 13.29 1.79 32.55
N LYS A 353 13.39 1.80 31.22
CA LYS A 353 12.24 2.13 30.35
C LYS A 353 11.18 1.03 30.39
N PHE A 354 9.92 1.43 30.36
CA PHE A 354 8.78 0.51 30.27
C PHE A 354 8.81 -0.30 28.96
N GLU A 355 9.20 0.33 27.86
CA GLU A 355 9.37 -0.28 26.54
C GLU A 355 10.33 -1.46 26.56
N HIS A 356 11.44 -1.34 27.27
CA HIS A 356 12.42 -2.42 27.43
C HIS A 356 11.87 -3.59 28.26
N GLN A 357 11.02 -3.31 29.25
CA GLN A 357 10.40 -4.35 30.07
C GLN A 357 9.42 -5.19 29.25
N ALA A 358 8.54 -4.53 28.50
CA ALA A 358 7.52 -5.20 27.72
C ALA A 358 8.13 -6.00 26.56
N ILE A 359 9.09 -5.42 25.83
CA ILE A 359 9.72 -6.11 24.70
C ILE A 359 10.46 -7.37 25.16
N ALA A 360 11.16 -7.32 26.30
CA ALA A 360 11.88 -8.46 26.85
C ALA A 360 10.96 -9.65 27.12
N LEU A 361 9.75 -9.40 27.64
CA LEU A 361 8.73 -10.45 27.85
C LEU A 361 8.11 -10.94 26.54
N MET A 362 7.96 -10.08 25.54
CA MET A 362 7.42 -10.48 24.23
C MET A 362 8.38 -11.38 23.44
N ILE A 363 9.69 -11.10 23.48
CA ILE A 363 10.72 -11.88 22.77
C ILE A 363 11.16 -13.13 23.53
N LEU A 364 10.81 -13.25 24.82
CA LEU A 364 11.30 -14.34 25.66
C LEU A 364 10.99 -15.75 25.10
N PRO A 365 9.79 -16.06 24.58
CA PRO A 365 9.53 -17.37 23.96
C PRO A 365 10.54 -17.70 22.84
N LEU A 366 10.92 -16.70 22.04
CA LEU A 366 11.92 -16.83 21.00
C LEU A 366 13.30 -17.13 21.59
N CYS A 367 13.74 -16.34 22.58
CA CYS A 367 15.03 -16.52 23.24
C CYS A 367 15.22 -17.92 23.84
N LEU A 368 14.14 -18.59 24.26
CA LEU A 368 14.18 -19.95 24.79
C LEU A 368 14.43 -21.03 23.73
N CYS A 369 14.14 -20.74 22.46
CA CYS A 369 14.42 -21.64 21.33
C CYS A 369 15.89 -21.63 20.89
N ILE A 370 16.73 -20.75 21.46
CA ILE A 370 18.14 -20.65 21.10
C ILE A 370 18.90 -21.91 21.54
N LYS A 371 19.63 -22.57 20.62
CA LYS A 371 20.32 -23.83 20.90
C LYS A 371 21.53 -23.61 21.82
N LYS A 372 21.76 -24.59 22.70
CA LYS A 372 22.83 -24.57 23.72
C LYS A 372 24.22 -24.31 23.14
N ASN A 373 24.49 -24.81 21.94
CA ASN A 373 25.81 -24.70 21.31
C ASN A 373 26.15 -23.26 20.89
N HIS A 374 25.16 -22.36 20.82
CA HIS A 374 25.38 -20.93 20.55
C HIS A 374 25.51 -20.07 21.81
N LEU A 375 25.32 -20.65 23.01
CA LEU A 375 25.43 -19.94 24.29
C LEU A 375 26.86 -19.55 24.66
N ASN A 376 27.88 -20.03 23.94
CA ASN A 376 29.30 -19.73 24.20
C ASN A 376 29.88 -18.72 23.21
N HIS A 377 29.03 -17.92 22.55
CA HIS A 377 29.47 -16.96 21.54
C HIS A 377 29.42 -15.55 22.11
N ASP A 378 30.51 -14.80 22.03
CA ASP A 378 30.67 -13.48 22.68
C ASP A 378 29.51 -12.51 22.36
N PHE A 379 29.04 -12.46 21.11
CA PHE A 379 27.89 -11.63 20.72
C PHE A 379 26.56 -12.03 21.37
N PHE A 380 26.35 -13.33 21.64
CA PHE A 380 25.16 -13.77 22.36
C PHE A 380 25.25 -13.36 23.83
N ASP A 381 26.42 -13.50 24.46
CA ASP A 381 26.64 -13.04 25.83
C ASP A 381 26.45 -11.52 25.95
N MET A 382 26.94 -10.74 24.97
CA MET A 382 26.68 -9.29 24.89
C MET A 382 25.18 -8.98 24.81
N PHE A 383 24.43 -9.73 23.98
CA PHE A 383 22.98 -9.56 23.87
C PHE A 383 22.25 -9.89 25.18
N ILE A 384 22.63 -10.98 25.86
CA ILE A 384 22.04 -11.36 27.15
C ILE A 384 22.39 -10.35 28.24
N ASN A 385 23.65 -9.89 28.33
CA ASN A 385 24.06 -8.85 29.26
C ASN A 385 23.26 -7.56 29.03
N LYS A 386 23.12 -7.14 27.76
CA LYS A 386 22.27 -6.01 27.39
C LYS A 386 20.82 -6.18 27.87
N LEU A 387 20.23 -7.39 27.74
CA LEU A 387 18.88 -7.66 28.26
C LEU A 387 18.82 -7.54 29.79
N PHE A 388 19.83 -8.01 30.51
CA PHE A 388 19.89 -7.84 31.97
C PHE A 388 20.07 -6.38 32.38
N ASP A 389 20.88 -5.61 31.64
CA ASP A 389 21.13 -4.19 31.90
C ASP A 389 19.88 -3.31 31.69
N VAL A 390 19.02 -3.67 30.73
CA VAL A 390 17.81 -2.89 30.42
C VAL A 390 16.55 -3.38 31.14
N THR A 391 16.60 -4.51 31.87
CA THR A 391 15.43 -5.07 32.56
C THR A 391 15.55 -5.00 34.07
N CYS A 392 14.43 -4.74 34.75
CA CYS A 392 14.39 -4.74 36.21
C CYS A 392 14.29 -6.17 36.78
N THR A 393 14.68 -6.32 38.04
CA THR A 393 14.68 -7.63 38.76
C THR A 393 13.34 -8.36 38.69
N THR A 394 12.22 -7.63 38.71
CA THR A 394 10.88 -8.24 38.67
C THR A 394 10.59 -8.88 37.32
N VAL A 395 10.94 -8.20 36.22
CA VAL A 395 10.80 -8.72 34.85
C VAL A 395 11.73 -9.91 34.64
N GLN A 396 12.96 -9.84 35.14
CA GLN A 396 13.90 -10.97 35.10
C GLN A 396 13.33 -12.20 35.83
N ARG A 397 12.71 -12.02 37.01
CA ARG A 397 12.04 -13.12 37.74
C ARG A 397 10.86 -13.71 36.96
N LEU A 398 10.04 -12.86 36.35
CA LEU A 398 8.96 -13.31 35.46
C LEU A 398 9.52 -14.12 34.29
N ALA A 399 10.64 -13.68 33.72
CA ALA A 399 11.28 -14.38 32.63
C ALA A 399 11.79 -15.78 33.05
N TYR A 400 12.40 -15.88 34.23
CA TYR A 400 12.80 -17.18 34.80
C TYR A 400 11.59 -18.10 35.05
N ASN A 401 10.49 -17.57 35.57
CA ASN A 401 9.26 -18.35 35.77
C ASN A 401 8.68 -18.87 34.45
N MET A 402 8.61 -18.01 33.42
CA MET A 402 8.14 -18.41 32.10
C MET A 402 9.03 -19.51 31.49
N ARG A 403 10.35 -19.33 31.56
CA ARG A 403 11.34 -20.33 31.12
C ARG A 403 11.10 -21.68 31.79
N ASP A 404 10.93 -21.68 33.10
CA ASP A 404 10.80 -22.92 33.87
C ASP A 404 9.49 -23.64 33.55
N ILE A 405 8.42 -22.90 33.25
CA ILE A 405 7.14 -23.45 32.77
C ILE A 405 7.31 -24.07 31.38
N ILE A 406 7.87 -23.31 30.42
CA ILE A 406 8.06 -23.75 29.04
C ILE A 406 8.95 -25.00 28.97
N ARG A 407 9.93 -25.14 29.85
CA ARG A 407 10.85 -26.31 29.87
C ARG A 407 10.26 -27.55 30.53
N LYS A 408 9.29 -27.41 31.43
CA LYS A 408 8.70 -28.55 32.16
C LYS A 408 7.56 -29.22 31.40
N GLU A 409 6.94 -28.49 30.48
CA GLU A 409 5.70 -28.88 29.82
C GLU A 409 5.93 -28.98 28.30
N ASP A 410 5.03 -29.66 27.60
CA ASP A 410 5.08 -29.80 26.15
C ASP A 410 4.18 -28.73 25.50
N PHE A 411 4.81 -27.65 25.01
CA PHE A 411 4.11 -26.55 24.34
C PHE A 411 4.35 -26.56 22.82
N PRO A 412 3.38 -26.11 22.00
CA PRO A 412 3.57 -25.93 20.56
C PRO A 412 4.44 -24.70 20.29
N MET A 413 5.74 -24.81 20.56
CA MET A 413 6.66 -23.68 20.58
C MET A 413 6.86 -23.03 19.21
N GLU A 414 6.73 -23.77 18.10
CA GLU A 414 6.72 -23.20 16.76
C GLU A 414 5.60 -22.15 16.61
N GLN A 415 4.38 -22.50 17.02
CA GLN A 415 3.22 -21.62 16.94
C GLN A 415 3.30 -20.45 17.92
N ILE A 416 3.79 -20.67 19.14
CA ILE A 416 3.97 -19.60 20.13
C ILE A 416 4.97 -18.56 19.61
N CYS A 417 6.12 -19.01 19.11
CA CYS A 417 7.14 -18.13 18.54
C CYS A 417 6.64 -17.39 17.30
N LYS A 418 5.91 -18.06 16.42
CA LYS A 418 5.26 -17.43 15.26
C LYS A 418 4.32 -16.30 15.69
N VAL A 419 3.43 -16.57 16.66
CA VAL A 419 2.50 -15.57 17.19
C VAL A 419 3.25 -14.43 17.90
N SER A 420 4.34 -14.72 18.62
CA SER A 420 5.19 -13.66 19.20
C SER A 420 5.75 -12.73 18.12
N ILE A 421 6.21 -13.26 16.99
CA ILE A 421 6.71 -12.46 15.86
C ILE A 421 5.57 -11.63 15.26
N ASP A 422 4.41 -12.22 14.98
CA ASP A 422 3.27 -11.49 14.43
C ASP A 422 2.85 -10.32 15.33
N LEU A 423 2.80 -10.54 16.65
CA LEU A 423 2.45 -9.53 17.63
C LEU A 423 3.49 -8.40 17.72
N LEU A 424 4.78 -8.70 17.48
CA LEU A 424 5.84 -7.69 17.35
C LEU A 424 5.66 -6.87 16.07
N LEU A 425 5.34 -7.52 14.95
CA LEU A 425 5.15 -6.87 13.66
C LEU A 425 3.93 -5.92 13.67
N GLU A 426 2.87 -6.29 14.38
CA GLU A 426 1.68 -5.44 14.55
C GLU A 426 1.93 -4.12 15.31
N ILE A 427 3.06 -3.99 16.04
CA ILE A 427 3.40 -2.77 16.80
C ILE A 427 4.60 -2.02 16.23
N LEU A 428 5.09 -2.38 15.03
CA LEU A 428 6.25 -1.74 14.41
C LEU A 428 6.12 -0.20 14.32
N ASP A 429 4.90 0.31 14.11
CA ASP A 429 4.60 1.75 14.01
C ASP A 429 4.87 2.57 15.26
N ILE A 430 4.89 1.91 16.41
CA ILE A 430 5.06 2.55 17.71
C ILE A 430 6.34 2.10 18.41
N MET A 431 7.16 1.25 17.80
CA MET A 431 8.42 0.77 18.36
C MET A 431 9.52 1.82 18.20
N ASP A 432 10.19 2.15 19.30
CA ASP A 432 11.41 2.95 19.28
C ASP A 432 12.58 2.17 18.66
N ARG A 433 13.59 2.89 18.17
CA ARG A 433 14.74 2.31 17.46
C ARG A 433 15.54 1.33 18.32
N ASP A 434 15.73 1.61 19.61
CA ASP A 434 16.44 0.74 20.56
C ASP A 434 15.67 -0.55 20.88
N VAL A 435 14.34 -0.47 20.99
CA VAL A 435 13.42 -1.61 21.14
C VAL A 435 13.45 -2.50 19.90
N ALA A 436 13.42 -1.88 18.71
CA ALA A 436 13.54 -2.59 17.43
C ALA A 436 14.87 -3.34 17.32
N VAL A 437 15.97 -2.76 17.78
CA VAL A 437 17.26 -3.47 17.85
C VAL A 437 17.15 -4.71 18.72
N ILE A 438 16.59 -4.64 19.93
CA ILE A 438 16.46 -5.80 20.82
C ILE A 438 15.66 -6.95 20.16
N ALA A 439 14.54 -6.61 19.52
CA ALA A 439 13.74 -7.60 18.80
C ALA A 439 14.49 -8.18 17.59
N PHE A 440 15.16 -7.35 16.80
CA PHE A 440 15.96 -7.80 15.66
C PHE A 440 17.08 -8.77 16.08
N GLN A 441 17.81 -8.43 17.15
CA GLN A 441 18.86 -9.28 17.71
C GLN A 441 18.30 -10.65 18.13
N ALA A 442 17.15 -10.68 18.81
CA ALA A 442 16.50 -11.92 19.20
C ALA A 442 16.18 -12.81 18.00
N LEU A 443 15.60 -12.24 16.93
CA LEU A 443 15.29 -12.97 15.69
C LEU A 443 16.56 -13.55 15.03
N CYS A 444 17.64 -12.78 14.96
CA CYS A 444 18.92 -13.25 14.41
C CYS A 444 19.50 -14.44 15.19
N HIS A 445 19.51 -14.37 16.53
CA HIS A 445 20.06 -15.45 17.37
C HIS A 445 19.21 -16.72 17.31
N VAL A 446 17.89 -16.57 17.18
CA VAL A 446 16.97 -17.70 16.97
C VAL A 446 17.23 -18.32 15.59
N LEU A 447 17.33 -17.51 14.54
CA LEU A 447 17.61 -17.99 13.19
C LEU A 447 18.95 -18.73 13.11
N LYS A 448 19.99 -18.18 13.75
CA LYS A 448 21.31 -18.81 13.87
C LYS A 448 21.24 -20.20 14.48
N SER A 449 20.33 -20.41 15.43
CA SER A 449 20.14 -21.71 16.11
C SER A 449 19.61 -22.81 15.20
N TYR A 450 19.06 -22.48 14.04
CA TYR A 450 18.64 -23.48 13.06
C TYR A 450 19.81 -23.96 12.20
N LEU A 451 20.86 -23.17 12.02
CA LEU A 451 21.98 -23.53 11.16
C LEU A 451 22.82 -24.68 11.73
N PRO A 452 23.40 -25.55 10.87
CA PRO A 452 24.36 -26.54 11.30
C PRO A 452 25.58 -25.86 11.93
N ASN A 453 26.09 -26.39 13.05
CA ASN A 453 27.34 -25.91 13.62
C ASN A 453 28.51 -26.27 12.67
N ILE A 454 29.02 -25.27 11.94
CA ILE A 454 30.23 -25.44 11.12
C ILE A 454 31.50 -25.50 11.98
N CYS A 455 31.44 -25.08 13.26
CA CYS A 455 32.55 -25.24 14.21
C CYS A 455 32.60 -26.66 14.82
N GLY A 456 32.73 -27.65 13.93
CA GLY A 456 33.39 -28.90 14.26
C GLY A 456 34.86 -28.70 13.95
N GLU A 457 35.63 -28.10 14.87
CA GLU A 457 37.08 -28.23 14.83
C GLU A 457 37.40 -29.70 14.65
N THR A 458 38.28 -29.95 13.69
CA THR A 458 39.13 -31.12 13.51
C THR A 458 39.79 -31.50 14.84
N ARG A 459 39.03 -32.09 15.76
CA ARG A 459 39.60 -33.00 16.76
C ARG A 459 39.87 -34.29 16.04
N THR A 460 41.04 -34.29 15.41
CA THR A 460 41.79 -35.50 15.14
C THR A 460 41.52 -36.53 16.22
N ASN A 461 41.02 -37.68 15.79
CA ASN A 461 41.04 -38.91 16.57
C ASN A 461 42.49 -39.19 16.97
N VAL A 462 42.91 -38.65 18.12
CA VAL A 462 44.06 -39.17 18.85
C VAL A 462 43.48 -39.87 20.06
N SER A 463 43.34 -41.18 19.89
CA SER A 463 43.28 -42.12 20.97
C SER A 463 44.49 -41.89 21.89
N SER A 464 44.27 -41.30 23.06
CA SER A 464 45.16 -41.47 24.19
C SER A 464 44.36 -41.94 25.39
N ASN A 465 44.33 -43.27 25.52
CA ASN A 465 44.17 -43.93 26.80
C ASN A 465 45.14 -43.30 27.80
N MET A 466 44.64 -42.60 28.81
CA MET A 466 45.24 -42.63 30.14
C MET A 466 44.15 -42.49 31.19
N ASN A 467 43.95 -43.59 31.91
CA ASN A 467 43.24 -43.66 33.18
C ASN A 467 43.80 -42.61 34.13
N ASN A 468 42.94 -41.83 34.77
CA ASN A 468 43.19 -41.36 36.13
C ASN A 468 41.87 -41.27 36.89
N THR A 469 41.73 -42.23 37.79
CA THR A 469 40.70 -42.38 38.80
C THR A 469 40.84 -41.28 39.83
N PHE A 470 39.89 -40.35 39.90
CA PHE A 470 39.59 -39.59 41.12
C PHE A 470 38.07 -39.57 41.31
N PRO A 471 37.55 -39.99 42.48
CA PRO A 471 36.13 -39.95 42.75
C PRO A 471 35.77 -38.54 43.23
N SER A 472 34.89 -37.84 42.51
CA SER A 472 34.20 -36.67 43.07
C SER A 472 32.69 -36.85 43.00
N GLU A 473 32.10 -36.61 44.15
CA GLU A 473 30.72 -36.81 44.51
C GLU A 473 29.77 -35.96 43.67
N HIS A 474 28.60 -36.54 43.38
CA HIS A 474 27.33 -35.86 43.08
C HIS A 474 27.39 -34.61 42.17
N GLN A 475 27.69 -34.79 40.89
CA GLN A 475 27.14 -33.92 39.83
C GLN A 475 25.96 -34.62 39.16
N GLN A 476 24.77 -34.41 39.72
CA GLN A 476 23.52 -34.70 39.02
C GLN A 476 23.40 -33.70 37.85
N LYS A 477 24.04 -34.02 36.72
CA LYS A 477 23.95 -33.26 35.46
C LYS A 477 22.48 -33.27 35.02
N PHE A 478 21.77 -32.17 35.29
CA PHE A 478 20.52 -31.86 34.60
C PHE A 478 20.79 -31.88 33.08
N ARG A 479 20.36 -32.95 32.40
CA ARG A 479 20.36 -33.01 30.93
C ARG A 479 19.31 -32.02 30.44
N TYR A 480 19.75 -30.82 30.07
CA TYR A 480 18.93 -29.84 29.38
C TYR A 480 18.61 -30.37 27.96
N LYS A 481 17.34 -30.71 27.71
CA LYS A 481 16.81 -31.03 26.38
C LYS A 481 16.58 -29.73 25.59
N SER A 482 16.90 -29.69 24.29
CA SER A 482 16.58 -28.51 23.47
C SER A 482 15.07 -28.48 23.20
N ILE A 483 14.46 -27.29 23.23
CA ILE A 483 13.00 -27.16 23.09
C ILE A 483 12.55 -27.46 21.65
N LEU A 484 13.34 -27.03 20.67
CA LEU A 484 13.13 -27.35 19.25
C LEU A 484 14.31 -28.22 18.79
N GLU A 485 14.12 -29.53 18.90
CA GLU A 485 15.05 -30.54 18.37
C GLU A 485 14.65 -30.87 16.94
N GLY A 486 15.62 -30.90 16.02
CA GLY A 486 15.31 -31.19 14.62
C GLY A 486 16.18 -30.44 13.62
N ASP A 487 15.99 -30.83 12.37
CA ASP A 487 16.59 -30.18 11.21
C ASP A 487 15.82 -28.90 10.81
N ILE A 488 16.46 -27.99 10.08
CA ILE A 488 15.90 -26.70 9.63
C ILE A 488 14.54 -26.89 8.94
N ALA A 489 14.41 -27.96 8.15
CA ALA A 489 13.21 -28.25 7.37
C ALA A 489 11.97 -28.64 8.22
N GLN A 490 12.13 -28.91 9.52
CA GLN A 490 11.03 -29.38 10.37
C GLN A 490 10.14 -28.26 10.91
N TYR A 491 10.60 -27.00 10.85
CA TYR A 491 9.87 -25.84 11.40
C TYR A 491 9.66 -24.73 10.35
N PRO A 492 9.01 -25.02 9.21
CA PRO A 492 8.88 -24.07 8.10
C PRO A 492 8.06 -22.83 8.48
N THR A 493 7.09 -22.95 9.39
CA THR A 493 6.22 -21.82 9.77
C THR A 493 7.00 -20.79 10.54
N LEU A 494 7.77 -21.23 11.54
CA LEU A 494 8.63 -20.34 12.32
C LEU A 494 9.75 -19.75 11.45
N LEU A 495 10.34 -20.54 10.55
CA LEU A 495 11.38 -20.04 9.65
C LEU A 495 10.85 -18.97 8.69
N ALA A 496 9.65 -19.15 8.14
CA ALA A 496 9.00 -18.12 7.34
C ALA A 496 8.79 -16.82 8.15
N SER A 497 8.26 -16.92 9.37
CA SER A 497 8.04 -15.76 10.25
C SER A 497 9.35 -15.07 10.66
N LEU A 498 10.43 -15.81 10.92
CA LEU A 498 11.74 -15.24 11.25
C LEU A 498 12.31 -14.44 10.07
N LEU A 499 12.25 -15.01 8.86
CA LEU A 499 12.73 -14.35 7.65
C LEU A 499 11.89 -13.11 7.32
N ASP A 500 10.56 -13.22 7.34
CA ASP A 500 9.65 -12.09 7.12
C ASP A 500 9.87 -10.99 8.17
N GLY A 501 10.00 -11.36 9.44
CA GLY A 501 10.25 -10.42 10.52
C GLY A 501 11.55 -9.65 10.33
N LEU A 502 12.64 -10.34 9.98
CA LEU A 502 13.93 -9.69 9.68
C LEU A 502 13.86 -8.80 8.44
N THR A 503 13.18 -9.24 7.38
CA THR A 503 12.96 -8.45 6.15
C THR A 503 12.20 -7.16 6.44
N ILE A 504 11.04 -7.24 7.09
CA ILE A 504 10.19 -6.08 7.39
C ILE A 504 10.91 -5.10 8.31
N MET A 505 11.60 -5.61 9.36
CA MET A 505 12.37 -4.75 10.26
C MET A 505 13.55 -4.08 9.57
N THR A 506 14.21 -4.77 8.64
CA THR A 506 15.32 -4.21 7.84
C THR A 506 14.85 -3.08 6.93
N GLU A 507 13.74 -3.29 6.19
CA GLU A 507 13.15 -2.28 5.30
C GLU A 507 12.72 -1.02 6.08
N ARG A 508 12.11 -1.23 7.26
CA ARG A 508 11.57 -0.16 8.10
C ARG A 508 12.64 0.66 8.83
N PHE A 509 13.54 0.00 9.56
CA PHE A 509 14.44 0.69 10.49
C PHE A 509 15.82 1.01 9.89
N LYS A 510 16.21 0.35 8.79
CA LYS A 510 17.53 0.52 8.14
C LYS A 510 18.67 0.56 9.17
N LEU A 511 18.71 -0.47 10.03
CA LEU A 511 19.63 -0.56 11.16
C LEU A 511 21.07 -0.51 10.69
N LYS A 512 21.94 0.19 11.43
CA LYS A 512 23.36 0.21 11.12
C LYS A 512 24.12 -0.80 11.98
N TRP A 513 25.25 -1.30 11.48
CA TRP A 513 26.08 -2.26 12.21
C TRP A 513 26.59 -1.75 13.56
N GLN A 514 26.76 -0.42 13.73
CA GLN A 514 27.16 0.16 15.02
C GLN A 514 26.08 0.00 16.10
N GLU A 515 24.81 -0.03 15.68
CA GLU A 515 23.65 -0.15 16.58
C GLU A 515 23.28 -1.62 16.82
N CYS A 516 23.48 -2.47 15.80
CA CYS A 516 23.18 -3.89 15.83
C CYS A 516 24.24 -4.69 15.05
N VAL A 517 25.16 -5.32 15.77
CA VAL A 517 26.27 -6.11 15.20
C VAL A 517 25.75 -7.32 14.42
N GLU A 518 24.60 -7.85 14.80
CA GLU A 518 23.95 -8.98 14.13
C GLU A 518 23.57 -8.67 12.67
N THR A 519 23.46 -7.40 12.27
CA THR A 519 23.29 -7.03 10.85
C THR A 519 24.39 -7.60 9.95
N ILE A 520 25.60 -7.77 10.48
CA ILE A 520 26.77 -8.31 9.76
C ILE A 520 26.57 -9.79 9.41
N CYS A 521 25.91 -10.56 10.28
CA CYS A 521 25.74 -12.00 10.06
C CYS A 521 24.48 -12.37 9.27
N VAL A 522 23.57 -11.43 9.00
CA VAL A 522 22.29 -11.69 8.30
C VAL A 522 22.50 -12.41 6.97
N LEU A 523 23.48 -11.97 6.18
CA LEU A 523 23.78 -12.57 4.88
C LEU A 523 24.25 -14.03 5.03
N TYR A 524 25.13 -14.30 5.99
CA TYR A 524 25.56 -15.65 6.34
C TYR A 524 24.39 -16.51 6.81
N LEU A 525 23.47 -15.96 7.61
CA LEU A 525 22.30 -16.69 8.09
C LEU A 525 21.39 -17.13 6.94
N ALA A 526 21.13 -16.23 5.99
CA ALA A 526 20.34 -16.53 4.80
C ALA A 526 21.03 -17.55 3.89
N GLN A 527 22.35 -17.45 3.70
CA GLN A 527 23.15 -18.45 2.97
C GLN A 527 23.03 -19.85 3.57
N GLY A 528 23.14 -19.96 4.91
CA GLY A 528 23.04 -21.24 5.60
C GLY A 528 21.69 -21.95 5.37
N ILE A 529 20.60 -21.18 5.25
CA ILE A 529 19.26 -21.70 4.93
C ILE A 529 19.19 -22.14 3.46
N LEU A 530 19.73 -21.32 2.56
CA LEU A 530 19.76 -21.61 1.12
C LEU A 530 20.65 -22.81 0.77
N ASN A 531 21.64 -23.15 1.59
CA ASN A 531 22.48 -24.33 1.41
C ASN A 531 21.80 -25.64 1.83
N HIS A 532 20.70 -25.58 2.58
CA HIS A 532 20.04 -26.75 3.16
C HIS A 532 19.28 -27.58 2.10
N SER A 533 19.49 -28.91 2.13
CA SER A 533 18.79 -29.87 1.27
C SER A 533 17.45 -30.27 1.86
N GLY A 534 16.35 -29.86 1.22
CA GLY A 534 14.98 -30.17 1.69
C GLY A 534 14.19 -28.96 2.17
N ILE A 535 14.74 -27.75 2.02
CA ILE A 535 14.04 -26.50 2.32
C ILE A 535 12.91 -26.25 1.29
N LEU A 536 11.77 -25.73 1.77
CA LEU A 536 10.62 -25.42 0.90
C LEU A 536 10.90 -24.21 -0.02
N PRO A 537 10.38 -24.17 -1.25
CA PRO A 537 10.60 -23.08 -2.20
C PRO A 537 10.20 -21.70 -1.64
N MET A 538 9.07 -21.62 -0.94
CA MET A 538 8.62 -20.40 -0.25
C MET A 538 9.67 -19.86 0.73
N ILE A 539 10.40 -20.73 1.43
CA ILE A 539 11.46 -20.33 2.36
C ILE A 539 12.71 -19.86 1.61
N CYS A 540 13.07 -20.52 0.50
CA CYS A 540 14.13 -20.04 -0.39
C CYS A 540 13.87 -18.61 -0.85
N VAL A 541 12.65 -18.32 -1.32
CA VAL A 541 12.25 -16.98 -1.76
C VAL A 541 12.41 -15.95 -0.64
N LYS A 542 11.92 -16.25 0.58
CA LYS A 542 12.08 -15.37 1.75
C LYS A 542 13.55 -15.17 2.13
N ALA A 543 14.36 -16.22 2.07
CA ALA A 543 15.80 -16.14 2.35
C ALA A 543 16.54 -15.32 1.28
N LEU A 544 16.19 -15.47 -0.01
CA LEU A 544 16.73 -14.66 -1.11
C LEU A 544 16.34 -13.19 -0.98
N LYS A 545 15.10 -12.90 -0.58
CA LYS A 545 14.66 -11.52 -0.26
C LYS A 545 15.50 -10.93 0.88
N LEU A 546 15.78 -11.71 1.93
CA LEU A 546 16.67 -11.28 3.00
C LEU A 546 18.11 -11.08 2.52
N CYS A 547 18.64 -11.96 1.66
CA CYS A 547 19.96 -11.78 1.01
C CYS A 547 20.02 -10.46 0.23
N LYS A 548 19.01 -10.18 -0.61
CA LYS A 548 18.88 -8.94 -1.38
C LYS A 548 19.00 -7.71 -0.48
N LEU A 549 18.23 -7.68 0.61
CA LEU A 549 18.26 -6.59 1.58
C LEU A 549 19.58 -6.50 2.33
N ALA A 550 20.19 -7.62 2.70
CA ALA A 550 21.46 -7.63 3.41
C ALA A 550 22.61 -7.09 2.54
N ILE A 551 22.66 -7.47 1.27
CA ILE A 551 23.64 -6.96 0.30
C ILE A 551 23.43 -5.46 0.07
N HIS A 552 22.17 -5.02 -0.05
CA HIS A 552 21.86 -3.61 -0.28
C HIS A 552 22.13 -2.71 0.94
N ASN A 553 21.77 -3.15 2.15
CA ASN A 553 21.75 -2.28 3.34
C ASN A 553 22.93 -2.46 4.29
N PHE A 554 23.54 -3.65 4.36
CA PHE A 554 24.46 -3.99 5.44
C PHE A 554 25.90 -4.25 5.00
N MET A 555 26.19 -4.26 3.69
CA MET A 555 27.55 -4.34 3.17
C MET A 555 28.35 -3.07 3.50
N PRO A 556 29.31 -3.09 4.45
CA PRO A 556 30.16 -1.94 4.70
C PRO A 556 31.24 -1.89 3.60
N PRO A 557 31.78 -0.70 3.25
CA PRO A 557 32.86 -0.54 2.26
C PRO A 557 34.08 -1.45 2.51
N ASN A 558 34.32 -1.80 3.78
CA ASN A 558 35.45 -2.62 4.21
C ASN A 558 35.25 -4.12 3.87
N MET A 559 33.99 -4.61 3.79
CA MET A 559 33.72 -5.98 3.33
C MET A 559 33.67 -6.08 1.80
N ALA A 560 33.32 -4.99 1.10
CA ALA A 560 33.45 -4.92 -0.35
C ALA A 560 34.92 -4.99 -0.81
N LEU A 561 35.85 -4.47 -0.01
CA LEU A 561 37.30 -4.62 -0.21
C LEU A 561 37.83 -6.01 0.16
N LEU A 562 37.06 -6.78 0.95
CA LEU A 562 37.38 -8.15 1.36
C LEU A 562 36.60 -9.18 0.54
N VAL A 563 35.98 -8.83 -0.60
CA VAL A 563 35.36 -9.82 -1.50
C VAL A 563 36.37 -10.93 -1.88
N ASP A 564 37.66 -10.58 -1.94
CA ASP A 564 38.76 -11.54 -2.18
C ASP A 564 39.25 -12.26 -0.91
N SER A 565 38.86 -11.82 0.29
CA SER A 565 39.41 -12.25 1.60
C SER A 565 38.40 -12.92 2.53
N ASP A 566 37.10 -12.66 2.37
CA ASP A 566 36.02 -13.18 3.22
C ASP A 566 35.46 -14.49 2.65
N SER A 567 35.65 -15.59 3.38
CA SER A 567 35.20 -16.94 3.00
C SER A 567 33.70 -17.01 2.64
N HIS A 568 32.86 -16.17 3.25
CA HIS A 568 31.41 -16.15 3.06
C HIS A 568 30.95 -15.51 1.74
N MET A 569 31.73 -14.59 1.15
CA MET A 569 31.44 -14.01 -0.17
C MET A 569 31.90 -14.91 -1.31
N ASN A 570 32.84 -15.81 -1.06
CA ASN A 570 33.24 -16.82 -2.03
C ASN A 570 32.17 -17.93 -2.19
N GLU A 571 31.37 -18.20 -1.17
CA GLU A 571 30.33 -19.24 -1.20
C GLU A 571 28.99 -18.77 -1.81
N ILE A 572 28.68 -17.46 -1.77
CA ILE A 572 27.41 -16.95 -2.30
C ILE A 572 27.29 -17.12 -3.82
N GLY A 573 28.39 -17.01 -4.56
CA GLY A 573 28.41 -17.18 -6.02
C GLY A 573 27.96 -18.59 -6.46
N PRO A 574 28.66 -19.65 -6.03
CA PRO A 574 28.24 -21.03 -6.31
C PRO A 574 26.83 -21.35 -5.80
N LEU A 575 26.43 -20.78 -4.67
CA LEU A 575 25.09 -20.97 -4.11
C LEU A 575 23.99 -20.35 -4.99
N LEU A 576 24.15 -19.09 -5.41
CA LEU A 576 23.21 -18.44 -6.33
C LEU A 576 23.19 -19.17 -7.67
N PHE A 577 24.35 -19.61 -8.18
CA PHE A 577 24.43 -20.41 -9.41
C PHE A 577 23.62 -21.71 -9.30
N LYS A 578 23.76 -22.43 -8.17
CA LYS A 578 22.97 -23.64 -7.89
C LYS A 578 21.47 -23.34 -7.83
N ARG A 579 21.07 -22.26 -7.15
CA ARG A 579 19.65 -21.88 -6.99
C ARG A 579 19.02 -21.30 -8.25
N LEU A 580 19.81 -20.77 -9.17
CA LEU A 580 19.35 -20.35 -10.48
C LEU A 580 18.88 -21.54 -11.36
N HIS A 581 19.28 -22.76 -11.01
CA HIS A 581 18.84 -24.02 -11.63
C HIS A 581 17.82 -24.79 -10.77
N ASP A 582 17.17 -24.12 -9.81
CA ASP A 582 16.11 -24.75 -9.00
C ASP A 582 14.89 -25.09 -9.87
N PRO A 583 14.21 -26.24 -9.66
CA PRO A 583 13.02 -26.58 -10.45
C PRO A 583 11.87 -25.59 -10.26
N ASN A 584 11.80 -24.90 -9.12
CA ASN A 584 10.74 -23.94 -8.83
C ASN A 584 11.10 -22.56 -9.40
N TRP A 585 10.20 -22.01 -10.21
CA TRP A 585 10.47 -20.77 -10.94
C TRP A 585 10.56 -19.55 -10.02
N GLU A 586 9.82 -19.55 -8.90
CA GLU A 586 9.83 -18.48 -7.90
C GLU A 586 11.23 -18.31 -7.28
N VAL A 587 11.96 -19.43 -7.15
CA VAL A 587 13.34 -19.43 -6.65
C VAL A 587 14.29 -18.87 -7.69
N ARG A 588 14.19 -19.30 -8.96
CA ARG A 588 15.03 -18.80 -10.06
C ARG A 588 14.83 -17.29 -10.26
N ASP A 589 13.59 -16.85 -10.26
CA ASP A 589 13.19 -15.44 -10.34
C ASP A 589 13.80 -14.62 -9.18
N SER A 590 13.63 -15.08 -7.94
CA SER A 590 14.20 -14.42 -6.76
C SER A 590 15.73 -14.35 -6.78
N VAL A 591 16.42 -15.35 -7.37
CA VAL A 591 17.88 -15.30 -7.54
C VAL A 591 18.27 -14.20 -8.52
N LEU A 592 17.54 -14.03 -9.62
CA LEU A 592 17.78 -12.96 -10.60
C LEU A 592 17.57 -11.57 -9.99
N GLU A 593 16.61 -11.41 -9.08
CA GLU A 593 16.47 -10.14 -8.34
C GLU A 593 17.69 -9.82 -7.45
N VAL A 594 18.26 -10.84 -6.79
CA VAL A 594 19.48 -10.69 -5.99
C VAL A 594 20.65 -10.31 -6.90
N LEU A 595 20.80 -10.99 -8.04
CA LEU A 595 21.84 -10.69 -9.02
C LEU A 595 21.69 -9.28 -9.61
N ASN A 596 20.47 -8.84 -9.91
CA ASN A 596 20.20 -7.48 -10.36
C ASN A 596 20.59 -6.44 -9.31
N THR A 597 20.31 -6.71 -8.04
CA THR A 597 20.73 -5.84 -6.93
C THR A 597 22.26 -5.76 -6.84
N ILE A 598 22.96 -6.89 -6.98
CA ILE A 598 24.44 -6.91 -7.04
C ILE A 598 24.94 -6.10 -8.25
N ALA A 599 24.33 -6.26 -9.43
CA ALA A 599 24.71 -5.53 -10.64
C ALA A 599 24.55 -4.01 -10.47
N THR A 600 23.40 -3.53 -10.00
CA THR A 600 23.15 -2.10 -9.75
C THR A 600 24.17 -1.52 -8.78
N ILE A 601 24.42 -2.20 -7.67
CA ILE A 601 25.39 -1.71 -6.66
C ILE A 601 26.82 -1.76 -7.22
N SER A 602 27.12 -2.71 -8.12
CA SER A 602 28.45 -2.83 -8.75
C SER A 602 28.76 -1.76 -9.78
N GLU A 603 27.74 -1.09 -10.34
CA GLU A 603 27.91 0.02 -11.27
C GLU A 603 28.47 1.25 -10.53
N ASP A 604 27.86 1.64 -9.41
CA ASP A 604 28.14 2.92 -8.75
C ASP A 604 28.87 2.81 -7.40
N THR A 605 28.52 1.81 -6.56
CA THR A 605 28.91 1.80 -5.14
C THR A 605 30.06 0.84 -4.83
N TYR A 606 30.02 -0.38 -5.37
CA TYR A 606 31.00 -1.45 -5.08
C TYR A 606 31.48 -2.16 -6.36
N PRO A 607 32.41 -1.57 -7.13
CA PRO A 607 32.90 -2.15 -8.39
C PRO A 607 33.53 -3.55 -8.27
N ALA A 608 33.98 -3.97 -7.08
CA ALA A 608 34.51 -5.31 -6.84
C ALA A 608 33.51 -6.43 -7.20
N PHE A 609 32.19 -6.16 -7.10
CA PHE A 609 31.17 -7.12 -7.50
C PHE A 609 31.13 -7.40 -9.00
N GLN A 610 31.74 -6.56 -9.84
CA GLN A 610 31.84 -6.85 -11.27
C GLN A 610 32.68 -8.12 -11.52
N ASP A 611 33.77 -8.32 -10.77
CA ASP A 611 34.58 -9.55 -10.85
C ASP A 611 33.82 -10.77 -10.32
N PHE A 612 33.07 -10.61 -9.22
CA PHE A 612 32.19 -11.64 -8.71
C PHE A 612 31.18 -12.12 -9.76
N LEU A 613 30.58 -11.20 -10.52
CA LEU A 613 29.63 -11.54 -11.59
C LEU A 613 30.30 -12.33 -12.73
N LEU A 614 31.53 -11.96 -13.08
CA LEU A 614 32.31 -12.60 -14.15
C LEU A 614 32.79 -14.01 -13.79
N ILE A 615 33.37 -14.17 -12.61
CA ILE A 615 33.97 -15.43 -12.13
C ILE A 615 32.91 -16.55 -12.08
N ASN A 616 31.70 -16.21 -11.63
CA ASN A 616 30.58 -17.14 -11.53
C ASN A 616 29.77 -17.29 -12.83
N GLN A 617 30.17 -16.62 -13.92
CA GLN A 617 29.55 -16.71 -15.26
C GLN A 617 28.06 -16.32 -15.32
N PHE A 618 27.56 -15.51 -14.37
CA PHE A 618 26.15 -15.11 -14.34
C PHE A 618 25.64 -14.42 -15.63
N PRO A 619 26.41 -13.55 -16.31
CA PRO A 619 25.97 -12.95 -17.57
C PRO A 619 25.63 -13.99 -18.65
N LYS A 620 26.45 -15.04 -18.77
CA LYS A 620 26.20 -16.12 -19.75
C LYS A 620 24.97 -16.93 -19.38
N VAL A 621 24.82 -17.29 -18.11
CA VAL A 621 23.66 -18.06 -17.65
C VAL A 621 22.37 -17.28 -17.83
N ALA A 622 22.35 -15.98 -17.57
CA ALA A 622 21.17 -15.15 -17.78
C ALA A 622 20.73 -15.13 -19.26
N ILE A 623 21.69 -15.05 -20.20
CA ILE A 623 21.39 -15.12 -21.65
C ILE A 623 20.78 -16.47 -22.03
N GLU A 624 21.28 -17.56 -21.46
CA GLU A 624 20.70 -18.90 -21.69
C GLU A 624 19.29 -19.03 -21.10
N ILE A 625 19.04 -18.47 -19.91
CA ILE A 625 17.71 -18.45 -19.28
C ILE A 625 16.69 -17.72 -20.15
N VAL A 626 17.05 -16.56 -20.70
CA VAL A 626 16.18 -15.80 -21.61
C VAL A 626 15.74 -16.65 -22.81
N LYS A 627 16.62 -17.52 -23.32
CA LYS A 627 16.35 -18.37 -24.49
C LYS A 627 15.63 -19.68 -24.17
N THR A 628 15.83 -20.24 -22.98
CA THR A 628 15.49 -21.64 -22.69
C THR A 628 14.50 -21.85 -21.55
N ASP A 629 14.32 -20.88 -20.64
CA ASP A 629 13.39 -21.05 -19.51
C ASP A 629 11.93 -20.99 -19.97
N GLY A 630 11.10 -21.91 -19.47
CA GLY A 630 9.69 -21.98 -19.84
C GLY A 630 8.84 -20.88 -19.22
N GLU A 631 9.32 -20.24 -18.15
CA GLU A 631 8.52 -19.31 -17.34
C GLU A 631 8.81 -17.85 -17.71
N SER A 632 7.76 -17.10 -18.03
CA SER A 632 7.87 -15.71 -18.51
C SER A 632 8.41 -14.76 -17.44
N TYR A 633 8.06 -14.96 -16.17
CA TYR A 633 8.60 -14.18 -15.05
C TYR A 633 10.12 -14.31 -14.92
N VAL A 634 10.65 -15.55 -15.02
CA VAL A 634 12.09 -15.80 -14.92
C VAL A 634 12.83 -15.16 -16.10
N ARG A 635 12.28 -15.28 -17.32
CA ARG A 635 12.85 -14.64 -18.52
C ARG A 635 12.83 -13.12 -18.42
N ALA A 636 11.75 -12.53 -17.91
CA ALA A 636 11.66 -11.09 -17.68
C ALA A 636 12.72 -10.62 -16.67
N SER A 637 12.85 -11.28 -15.51
CA SER A 637 13.89 -10.95 -14.53
C SER A 637 15.31 -11.12 -15.07
N ALA A 638 15.53 -12.09 -15.95
CA ALA A 638 16.82 -12.27 -16.63
C ALA A 638 17.11 -11.13 -17.62
N LEU A 639 16.10 -10.69 -18.39
CA LEU A 639 16.21 -9.52 -19.26
C LEU A 639 16.50 -8.24 -18.46
N THR A 640 15.83 -8.04 -17.33
CA THR A 640 16.09 -6.92 -16.41
C THR A 640 17.53 -6.94 -15.93
N PHE A 641 18.02 -8.11 -15.49
CA PHE A 641 19.42 -8.26 -15.09
C PHE A 641 20.38 -7.95 -16.24
N ILE A 642 20.12 -8.46 -17.46
CA ILE A 642 20.93 -8.18 -18.66
C ILE A 642 20.94 -6.67 -18.97
N ALA A 643 19.78 -6.02 -18.94
CA ALA A 643 19.63 -4.58 -19.17
C ALA A 643 20.44 -3.74 -18.17
N THR A 644 20.59 -4.22 -16.92
CA THR A 644 21.48 -3.58 -15.94
C THR A 644 22.95 -3.81 -16.27
N ILE A 645 23.38 -5.05 -16.56
CA ILE A 645 24.81 -5.36 -16.75
C ILE A 645 25.41 -4.83 -18.07
N VAL A 646 24.60 -4.54 -19.09
CA VAL A 646 25.09 -3.91 -20.34
C VAL A 646 25.61 -2.49 -20.13
N ARG A 647 25.23 -1.85 -19.02
CA ARG A 647 25.72 -0.51 -18.62
C ARG A 647 27.14 -0.57 -18.07
N ILE A 648 27.59 -1.74 -17.61
CA ILE A 648 28.89 -1.95 -16.97
C ILE A 648 29.94 -2.34 -18.03
N ASN A 649 30.79 -1.38 -18.41
CA ASN A 649 31.80 -1.54 -19.47
C ASN A 649 32.68 -2.79 -19.33
N LYS A 650 33.07 -3.16 -18.09
CA LYS A 650 33.89 -4.34 -17.83
C LYS A 650 33.18 -5.63 -18.23
N LEU A 651 31.91 -5.79 -17.86
CA LEU A 651 31.09 -6.94 -18.21
C LEU A 651 30.79 -6.96 -19.71
N TRP A 652 30.52 -5.78 -20.28
CA TRP A 652 30.29 -5.60 -21.70
C TRP A 652 31.43 -6.15 -22.55
N HIS A 653 32.65 -5.64 -22.35
CA HIS A 653 33.81 -6.00 -23.16
C HIS A 653 34.29 -7.45 -22.99
N GLN A 654 34.06 -8.05 -21.80
CA GLN A 654 34.58 -9.39 -21.52
C GLN A 654 33.63 -10.52 -21.91
N GLN A 655 32.32 -10.34 -21.81
CA GLN A 655 31.35 -11.43 -22.03
C GLN A 655 30.17 -11.05 -22.95
N LEU A 656 29.64 -9.82 -22.89
CA LEU A 656 28.39 -9.49 -23.57
C LEU A 656 28.57 -9.06 -25.03
N SER A 657 29.66 -8.39 -25.38
CA SER A 657 29.88 -7.86 -26.74
C SER A 657 30.04 -8.94 -27.81
N GLN A 658 30.17 -10.22 -27.41
CA GLN A 658 30.26 -11.37 -28.32
C GLN A 658 28.89 -11.96 -28.67
N VAL A 659 27.83 -11.54 -27.96
CA VAL A 659 26.46 -12.02 -28.15
C VAL A 659 25.64 -10.95 -28.85
N ASP A 660 24.85 -11.33 -29.85
CA ASP A 660 23.90 -10.42 -30.49
C ASP A 660 22.65 -10.22 -29.62
N LEU A 661 22.80 -9.39 -28.58
CA LEU A 661 21.72 -9.04 -27.67
C LEU A 661 20.64 -8.21 -28.36
N THR A 662 20.96 -7.50 -29.45
CA THR A 662 20.00 -6.69 -30.19
C THR A 662 19.04 -7.58 -30.96
N GLU A 663 19.56 -8.53 -31.73
CA GLU A 663 18.74 -9.50 -32.47
C GLU A 663 17.87 -10.32 -31.50
N MET A 664 18.45 -10.77 -30.38
CA MET A 664 17.71 -11.49 -29.34
C MET A 664 16.53 -10.67 -28.79
N ALA A 665 16.75 -9.40 -28.45
CA ALA A 665 15.70 -8.56 -27.88
C ALA A 665 14.59 -8.23 -28.90
N ILE A 666 14.96 -7.99 -30.17
CA ILE A 666 13.98 -7.78 -31.25
C ILE A 666 13.17 -9.05 -31.49
N TYR A 667 13.82 -10.22 -31.54
CA TYR A 667 13.13 -11.50 -31.69
C TYR A 667 12.09 -11.73 -30.58
N LEU A 668 12.44 -11.45 -29.32
CA LEU A 668 11.52 -11.57 -28.20
C LEU A 668 10.36 -10.57 -28.31
N LEU A 669 10.63 -9.33 -28.73
CA LEU A 669 9.58 -8.34 -28.93
C LEU A 669 8.56 -8.76 -30.01
N GLU A 670 9.00 -9.44 -31.06
CA GLU A 670 8.14 -9.87 -32.17
C GLU A 670 7.40 -11.19 -31.94
N ASN A 671 8.01 -12.14 -31.21
CA ASN A 671 7.51 -13.51 -31.14
C ASN A 671 6.96 -13.93 -29.77
N GLU A 672 7.17 -13.12 -28.73
CA GLU A 672 6.75 -13.45 -27.36
C GLU A 672 5.28 -13.12 -27.09
N SER A 673 4.54 -14.07 -26.52
CA SER A 673 3.13 -13.85 -26.15
C SER A 673 2.97 -12.99 -24.90
N GLU A 674 3.87 -13.14 -23.94
CA GLU A 674 3.76 -12.51 -22.63
C GLU A 674 4.29 -11.06 -22.63
N ALA A 675 3.40 -10.11 -22.33
CA ALA A 675 3.72 -8.67 -22.31
C ALA A 675 4.85 -8.32 -21.34
N ILE A 676 4.98 -9.05 -20.22
CA ILE A 676 6.05 -8.82 -19.24
C ILE A 676 7.45 -9.01 -19.83
N VAL A 677 7.62 -9.99 -20.73
CA VAL A 677 8.91 -10.27 -21.38
C VAL A 677 9.16 -9.26 -22.51
N ARG A 678 8.13 -8.94 -23.31
CA ARG A 678 8.23 -7.89 -24.34
C ARG A 678 8.61 -6.54 -23.74
N ARG A 679 8.04 -6.18 -22.59
CA ARG A 679 8.37 -4.97 -21.83
C ARG A 679 9.85 -4.91 -21.47
N GLU A 680 10.41 -5.98 -20.93
CA GLU A 680 11.84 -6.01 -20.57
C GLU A 680 12.76 -6.10 -21.79
N ALA A 681 12.31 -6.70 -22.90
CA ALA A 681 13.04 -6.69 -24.16
C ALA A 681 13.16 -5.26 -24.74
N VAL A 682 12.08 -4.47 -24.64
CA VAL A 682 12.10 -3.06 -25.01
C VAL A 682 13.09 -2.27 -24.14
N ASN A 683 13.06 -2.53 -22.82
CA ASN A 683 13.99 -1.92 -21.89
C ASN A 683 15.45 -2.27 -22.21
N LEU A 684 15.75 -3.52 -22.58
CA LEU A 684 17.08 -3.95 -22.99
C LEU A 684 17.56 -3.20 -24.26
N ILE A 685 16.73 -3.08 -25.30
CA ILE A 685 17.09 -2.32 -26.52
C ILE A 685 17.39 -0.86 -26.17
N LYS A 686 16.61 -0.27 -25.26
CA LYS A 686 16.86 1.08 -24.74
C LYS A 686 18.21 1.20 -24.06
N GLU A 687 18.54 0.31 -23.13
CA GLU A 687 19.84 0.34 -22.44
C GLU A 687 21.02 0.09 -23.41
N LEU A 688 20.85 -0.80 -24.40
CA LEU A 688 21.85 -1.04 -25.45
C LEU A 688 22.08 0.22 -26.30
N TYR A 689 21.02 0.93 -26.68
CA TYR A 689 21.14 2.18 -27.45
C TYR A 689 21.83 3.30 -26.67
N VAL A 690 21.49 3.45 -25.38
CA VAL A 690 22.01 4.54 -24.54
C VAL A 690 23.49 4.34 -24.20
N HIS A 691 23.89 3.12 -23.85
CA HIS A 691 25.21 2.86 -23.28
C HIS A 691 26.24 2.31 -24.27
N GLN A 692 25.81 1.77 -25.42
CA GLN A 692 26.70 1.13 -26.39
C GLN A 692 26.69 1.82 -27.75
N LYS A 693 27.72 1.55 -28.56
CA LYS A 693 27.88 2.11 -29.90
C LYS A 693 27.57 1.07 -30.96
N TRP A 694 26.77 1.47 -31.95
CA TRP A 694 26.23 0.58 -32.96
C TRP A 694 26.46 1.13 -34.38
N SER A 695 26.45 0.23 -35.37
CA SER A 695 26.41 0.63 -36.77
C SER A 695 25.04 1.20 -37.12
N LYS A 696 24.97 1.92 -38.24
CA LYS A 696 23.71 2.55 -38.67
C LYS A 696 22.62 1.50 -38.93
N GLU A 697 22.99 0.36 -39.50
CA GLU A 697 22.07 -0.74 -39.81
C GLU A 697 21.40 -1.30 -38.56
N VAL A 698 22.15 -1.45 -37.47
CA VAL A 698 21.64 -1.94 -36.18
C VAL A 698 20.71 -0.91 -35.54
N ILE A 699 21.08 0.38 -35.59
CA ILE A 699 20.21 1.47 -35.10
C ILE A 699 18.90 1.49 -35.89
N ASP A 700 18.95 1.39 -37.22
CA ASP A 700 17.74 1.38 -38.05
C ASP A 700 16.82 0.19 -37.71
N SER A 701 17.39 -0.97 -37.35
CA SER A 701 16.64 -2.14 -36.85
C SER A 701 15.96 -1.86 -35.51
N MET A 702 16.70 -1.29 -34.54
CA MET A 702 16.15 -0.89 -33.23
C MET A 702 15.02 0.12 -33.38
N LEU A 703 15.18 1.13 -34.25
CA LEU A 703 14.17 2.16 -34.50
C LEU A 703 12.88 1.58 -35.08
N ARG A 704 12.99 0.60 -35.98
CA ARG A 704 11.83 -0.11 -36.52
C ARG A 704 11.11 -0.87 -35.42
N ALA A 705 11.82 -1.67 -34.64
CA ALA A 705 11.27 -2.44 -33.53
C ALA A 705 10.57 -1.54 -32.49
N MET A 706 11.18 -0.41 -32.13
CA MET A 706 10.62 0.58 -31.21
C MET A 706 9.40 1.32 -31.75
N SER A 707 9.37 1.56 -33.06
CA SER A 707 8.19 2.15 -33.71
C SER A 707 7.01 1.18 -33.66
N MET A 708 7.27 -0.11 -33.95
CA MET A 708 6.25 -1.15 -33.88
C MET A 708 5.71 -1.31 -32.46
N ALA A 709 6.59 -1.40 -31.45
CA ALA A 709 6.17 -1.57 -30.06
C ALA A 709 5.42 -0.36 -29.49
N ALA A 710 5.82 0.87 -29.84
CA ALA A 710 5.16 2.07 -29.34
C ALA A 710 3.73 2.24 -29.89
N VAL A 711 3.46 1.75 -31.10
CA VAL A 711 2.22 2.02 -31.83
C VAL A 711 1.28 0.83 -31.85
N PHE A 712 1.81 -0.39 -32.03
CA PHE A 712 1.01 -1.58 -32.34
C PHE A 712 1.02 -2.65 -31.25
N ASP A 713 1.85 -2.55 -30.20
CA ASP A 713 1.78 -3.55 -29.11
C ASP A 713 0.41 -3.46 -28.41
N LEU A 714 -0.16 -4.60 -28.03
CA LEU A 714 -1.45 -4.64 -27.35
C LEU A 714 -1.40 -4.11 -25.91
N HIS A 715 -0.23 -4.15 -25.27
CA HIS A 715 -0.10 -3.84 -23.86
C HIS A 715 0.50 -2.44 -23.65
N TRP A 716 -0.23 -1.56 -22.96
CA TRP A 716 0.15 -0.17 -22.73
C TRP A 716 1.53 -0.02 -22.05
N GLU A 717 1.92 -0.90 -21.12
CA GLU A 717 3.25 -0.86 -20.50
C GLU A 717 4.39 -1.04 -21.50
N VAL A 718 4.21 -1.87 -22.54
CA VAL A 718 5.22 -2.08 -23.59
C VAL A 718 5.33 -0.81 -24.44
N LYS A 719 4.18 -0.24 -24.84
CA LYS A 719 4.12 1.04 -25.56
C LYS A 719 4.83 2.17 -24.79
N ILE A 720 4.58 2.29 -23.48
CA ILE A 720 5.22 3.31 -22.63
C ILE A 720 6.74 3.11 -22.55
N ASN A 721 7.21 1.88 -22.37
CA ASN A 721 8.65 1.61 -22.33
C ASN A 721 9.31 1.96 -23.68
N ALA A 722 8.63 1.72 -24.80
CA ALA A 722 9.11 2.12 -26.12
C ALA A 722 9.13 3.66 -26.27
N LEU A 723 8.15 4.37 -25.71
CA LEU A 723 8.18 5.83 -25.63
C LEU A 723 9.33 6.37 -24.76
N MET A 724 9.71 5.66 -23.70
CA MET A 724 10.91 6.02 -22.92
C MET A 724 12.21 5.88 -23.73
N PHE A 725 12.28 4.94 -24.67
CA PHE A 725 13.35 4.89 -25.67
C PHE A 725 13.36 6.16 -26.53
N TRP A 726 12.20 6.58 -27.04
CA TRP A 726 12.09 7.79 -27.86
C TRP A 726 12.44 9.07 -27.08
N ASP A 727 12.12 9.17 -25.79
CA ASP A 727 12.56 10.28 -24.92
C ASP A 727 14.11 10.36 -24.85
N HIS A 728 14.78 9.21 -24.65
CA HIS A 728 16.24 9.15 -24.66
C HIS A 728 16.82 9.45 -26.05
N PHE A 729 16.16 8.98 -27.11
CA PHE A 729 16.54 9.24 -28.49
C PHE A 729 16.54 10.74 -28.81
N VAL A 730 15.49 11.45 -28.39
CA VAL A 730 15.38 12.91 -28.51
C VAL A 730 16.49 13.60 -27.74
N LYS A 731 16.72 13.22 -26.47
CA LYS A 731 17.80 13.79 -25.64
C LYS A 731 19.16 13.60 -26.29
N SER A 732 19.46 12.40 -26.79
CA SER A 732 20.73 12.09 -27.47
C SER A 732 20.98 13.00 -28.68
N HIS A 733 19.97 13.18 -29.54
CA HIS A 733 20.07 14.06 -30.71
C HIS A 733 20.32 15.52 -30.33
N LEU A 734 19.67 16.00 -29.26
CA LEU A 734 19.89 17.36 -28.76
C LEU A 734 21.28 17.53 -28.13
N THR A 735 21.75 16.54 -27.37
CA THR A 735 23.11 16.52 -26.79
C THR A 735 24.18 16.46 -27.87
N ASP A 736 23.97 15.72 -28.96
CA ASP A 736 24.88 15.70 -30.11
C ASP A 736 24.98 17.06 -30.83
N GLN A 737 23.93 17.87 -30.74
CA GLN A 737 23.97 19.27 -31.16
C GLN A 737 24.60 20.22 -30.13
N GLY A 738 24.99 19.73 -28.95
CA GLY A 738 25.72 20.48 -27.93
C GLY A 738 24.88 20.98 -26.77
N MET A 739 23.68 20.42 -26.55
CA MET A 739 22.85 20.69 -25.36
C MET A 739 23.38 19.93 -24.13
N LEU A 740 23.50 20.62 -23.00
CA LEU A 740 23.93 20.09 -21.70
C LEU A 740 22.95 20.56 -20.62
N ASP A 741 22.50 19.66 -19.74
CA ASP A 741 21.57 19.97 -18.65
C ASP A 741 20.33 20.77 -19.12
N ASP A 742 19.66 20.28 -20.17
CA ASP A 742 18.47 20.91 -20.78
C ASP A 742 18.66 22.39 -21.24
N SER A 743 19.90 22.76 -21.53
CA SER A 743 20.25 24.09 -22.05
C SER A 743 21.47 24.09 -22.97
N PHE A 744 21.52 25.06 -23.88
CA PHE A 744 22.72 25.32 -24.66
C PHE A 744 23.69 26.20 -23.86
N PRO A 745 24.95 25.78 -23.65
CA PRO A 745 25.98 26.61 -23.01
C PRO A 745 26.37 27.79 -23.92
N ASN A 746 27.03 28.82 -23.37
CA ASN A 746 27.46 30.01 -24.15
C ASN A 746 28.47 29.66 -25.27
N VAL A 747 29.23 28.58 -25.09
CA VAL A 747 30.17 28.04 -26.05
C VAL A 747 30.07 26.53 -26.08
N THR A 748 30.19 25.91 -27.25
CA THR A 748 30.25 24.45 -27.38
C THR A 748 31.33 24.03 -28.35
N PHE A 749 31.91 22.85 -28.14
CA PHE A 749 32.89 22.28 -29.07
C PHE A 749 32.16 21.61 -30.23
N SER A 750 32.33 22.15 -31.44
CA SER A 750 31.77 21.54 -32.64
C SER A 750 32.63 20.37 -33.09
N LYS A 751 32.10 19.14 -33.00
CA LYS A 751 32.77 17.92 -33.54
C LYS A 751 32.99 18.03 -35.05
N GLU A 752 32.06 18.67 -35.77
CA GLU A 752 32.07 18.87 -37.22
C GLU A 752 33.16 19.86 -37.67
N HIS A 753 33.37 20.94 -36.90
CA HIS A 753 34.32 22.01 -37.26
C HIS A 753 35.64 21.95 -36.46
N ARG A 754 35.76 21.02 -35.51
CA ARG A 754 36.88 20.85 -34.55
C ARG A 754 37.33 22.17 -33.89
N LYS A 755 36.37 23.04 -33.52
CA LYS A 755 36.60 24.35 -32.89
C LYS A 755 35.54 24.66 -31.83
N ILE A 756 35.91 25.49 -30.85
CA ILE A 756 34.98 26.08 -29.88
C ILE A 756 34.17 27.15 -30.60
N MET A 757 32.85 26.96 -30.68
CA MET A 757 31.92 27.90 -31.29
C MET A 757 31.13 28.62 -30.21
N ALA A 758 30.99 29.94 -30.33
CA ALA A 758 30.01 30.70 -29.55
C ALA A 758 28.60 30.35 -30.04
N LEU A 759 27.72 29.97 -29.12
CA LEU A 759 26.33 29.64 -29.42
C LEU A 759 25.49 30.91 -29.32
N ASN A 760 25.33 31.61 -30.44
CA ASN A 760 24.35 32.68 -30.56
C ASN A 760 22.96 32.09 -30.86
N GLU A 761 21.90 32.90 -30.69
CA GLU A 761 20.52 32.44 -30.91
C GLU A 761 20.30 31.85 -32.30
N THR A 762 20.93 32.39 -33.35
CA THR A 762 20.80 31.91 -34.73
C THR A 762 21.44 30.54 -34.94
N GLU A 763 22.61 30.28 -34.34
CA GLU A 763 23.28 28.98 -34.39
C GLU A 763 22.54 27.93 -33.57
N ILE A 764 21.98 28.29 -32.41
CA ILE A 764 21.13 27.40 -31.62
C ILE A 764 19.88 27.00 -32.42
N LYS A 765 19.19 27.96 -33.05
CA LYS A 765 18.03 27.68 -33.93
C LYS A 765 18.42 26.78 -35.10
N ARG A 766 19.58 26.99 -35.74
CA ARG A 766 20.07 26.15 -36.84
C ARG A 766 20.29 24.70 -36.38
N ARG A 767 20.90 24.52 -35.22
CA ARG A 767 21.19 23.19 -34.65
C ARG A 767 19.94 22.46 -34.18
N LEU A 768 18.99 23.16 -33.55
CA LEU A 768 17.69 22.60 -33.18
C LEU A 768 16.89 22.16 -34.40
N ASN A 769 16.85 22.97 -35.48
CA ASN A 769 16.21 22.54 -36.72
C ASN A 769 16.88 21.31 -37.33
N LYS A 770 18.23 21.24 -37.32
CA LYS A 770 18.98 20.06 -37.77
C LYS A 770 18.62 18.81 -36.95
N ALA A 771 18.51 18.92 -35.61
CA ALA A 771 18.09 17.81 -34.76
C ALA A 771 16.65 17.37 -35.08
N LEU A 772 15.71 18.31 -35.22
CA LEU A 772 14.32 18.01 -35.55
C LEU A 772 14.17 17.38 -36.94
N ASP A 773 14.93 17.83 -37.94
CA ASP A 773 14.92 17.22 -39.28
C ASP A 773 15.44 15.77 -39.23
N GLU A 774 16.43 15.48 -38.39
CA GLU A 774 16.94 14.11 -38.19
C GLU A 774 15.92 13.23 -37.44
N LEU A 775 15.31 13.74 -36.36
CA LEU A 775 14.26 13.06 -35.62
C LEU A 775 13.04 12.75 -36.50
N ALA A 776 12.68 13.67 -37.41
CA ALA A 776 11.62 13.44 -38.39
C ALA A 776 12.00 12.32 -39.36
N ARG A 777 13.22 12.36 -39.92
CA ARG A 777 13.73 11.35 -40.86
C ARG A 777 13.74 9.94 -40.25
N GLN A 778 13.99 9.84 -38.95
CA GLN A 778 14.03 8.59 -38.20
C GLN A 778 12.68 8.20 -37.58
N SER A 779 11.58 8.79 -38.05
CA SER A 779 10.20 8.48 -37.64
C SER A 779 9.82 8.82 -36.19
N CYS A 780 10.73 9.35 -35.38
CA CYS A 780 10.48 9.69 -33.98
C CYS A 780 9.30 10.67 -33.82
N LEU A 781 9.29 11.75 -34.61
CA LEU A 781 8.22 12.75 -34.55
C LEU A 781 6.86 12.17 -34.96
N GLY A 782 6.84 11.23 -35.93
CA GLY A 782 5.64 10.53 -36.34
C GLY A 782 5.08 9.63 -35.24
N VAL A 783 5.95 8.84 -34.60
CA VAL A 783 5.56 7.97 -33.46
C VAL A 783 4.95 8.79 -32.32
N LEU A 784 5.56 9.93 -31.95
CA LEU A 784 5.03 10.79 -30.89
C LEU A 784 3.63 11.34 -31.22
N LEU A 785 3.39 11.77 -32.46
CA LEU A 785 2.06 12.28 -32.85
C LEU A 785 0.99 11.20 -32.90
N VAL A 786 1.32 10.00 -33.36
CA VAL A 786 0.37 8.88 -33.40
C VAL A 786 0.01 8.45 -31.98
N THR A 787 1.01 8.26 -31.12
CA THR A 787 0.78 7.86 -29.70
C THR A 787 0.11 8.95 -28.86
N LEU A 788 0.25 10.23 -29.21
CA LEU A 788 -0.51 11.33 -28.59
C LEU A 788 -2.02 11.20 -28.89
N LYS A 789 -2.37 10.65 -30.05
CA LYS A 789 -3.75 10.41 -30.49
C LYS A 789 -4.19 8.97 -30.26
N ASP A 790 -3.50 8.24 -29.38
CA ASP A 790 -3.90 6.90 -29.00
C ASP A 790 -5.23 6.97 -28.24
N ASP A 791 -6.28 6.43 -28.86
CA ASP A 791 -7.64 6.42 -28.33
C ASP A 791 -7.88 5.23 -27.39
N SER A 792 -7.09 4.15 -27.48
CA SER A 792 -7.24 2.97 -26.62
C SER A 792 -6.58 3.17 -25.26
N ASP A 793 -5.39 3.77 -25.21
CA ASP A 793 -4.57 3.81 -24.00
C ASP A 793 -4.28 5.25 -23.52
N PHE A 794 -5.01 5.70 -22.49
CA PHE A 794 -4.81 7.04 -21.93
C PHE A 794 -3.40 7.28 -21.34
N GLU A 795 -2.81 6.26 -20.71
CA GLU A 795 -1.46 6.38 -20.14
C GLU A 795 -0.38 6.53 -21.23
N VAL A 796 -0.58 5.92 -22.41
CA VAL A 796 0.31 6.08 -23.57
C VAL A 796 0.22 7.50 -24.12
N CYS A 797 -1.01 8.00 -24.27
CA CYS A 797 -1.28 9.39 -24.65
C CYS A 797 -0.58 10.39 -23.72
N LYS A 798 -0.67 10.17 -22.40
CA LYS A 798 -0.01 11.01 -21.39
C LYS A 798 1.52 10.92 -21.42
N ALA A 799 2.08 9.73 -21.63
CA ALA A 799 3.52 9.54 -21.77
C ALA A 799 4.06 10.30 -23.00
N SER A 800 3.38 10.19 -24.15
CA SER A 800 3.74 10.93 -25.37
C SER A 800 3.60 12.44 -25.19
N ALA A 801 2.47 12.91 -24.61
CA ALA A 801 2.26 14.32 -24.28
C ALA A 801 3.39 14.89 -23.42
N THR A 802 3.86 14.15 -22.41
CA THR A 802 4.97 14.57 -21.54
C THR A 802 6.27 14.78 -22.31
N ILE A 803 6.59 13.89 -23.26
CA ILE A 803 7.79 14.01 -24.11
C ILE A 803 7.67 15.21 -25.03
N ILE A 804 6.50 15.38 -25.67
CA ILE A 804 6.22 16.49 -26.57
C ILE A 804 6.28 17.83 -25.82
N ASP A 805 5.73 17.92 -24.61
CA ASP A 805 5.74 19.15 -23.82
C ASP A 805 7.16 19.55 -23.37
N LYS A 806 8.00 18.58 -23.00
CA LYS A 806 9.43 18.83 -22.75
C LYS A 806 10.12 19.39 -23.99
N LEU A 807 9.88 18.79 -25.15
CA LEU A 807 10.44 19.26 -26.42
C LEU A 807 9.91 20.66 -26.79
N LYS A 808 8.59 20.89 -26.68
CA LYS A 808 7.92 22.17 -26.93
C LYS A 808 8.48 23.28 -26.03
N SER A 809 8.66 23.00 -24.74
CA SER A 809 9.25 23.94 -23.78
C SER A 809 10.70 24.31 -24.16
N CYS A 810 11.49 23.33 -24.61
CA CYS A 810 12.84 23.58 -25.13
C CYS A 810 12.81 24.46 -26.40
N LEU A 811 11.89 24.20 -27.34
CA LEU A 811 11.78 24.98 -28.58
C LEU A 811 11.32 26.43 -28.32
N LEU A 812 10.39 26.64 -27.38
CA LEU A 812 9.92 27.97 -26.98
C LEU A 812 11.02 28.79 -26.31
N LYS A 813 11.83 28.17 -25.45
CA LYS A 813 12.99 28.81 -24.79
C LYS A 813 13.96 29.46 -25.80
N TYR A 814 14.05 28.91 -27.02
CA TYR A 814 14.92 29.39 -28.09
C TYR A 814 14.16 30.02 -29.27
N LYS A 815 12.90 30.44 -29.06
CA LYS A 815 12.08 31.22 -30.02
C LYS A 815 11.96 30.60 -31.42
N LEU A 816 11.77 29.27 -31.49
CA LEU A 816 11.54 28.55 -32.75
C LEU A 816 10.10 28.66 -33.28
N ASP A 817 9.23 29.32 -32.53
CA ASP A 817 7.86 29.72 -32.88
C ASP A 817 7.79 30.99 -33.75
N GLU A 818 8.83 31.82 -33.75
CA GLU A 818 8.88 33.06 -34.54
C GLU A 818 9.24 32.79 -36.03
N PRO A 819 8.50 33.36 -37.01
CA PRO A 819 8.85 33.24 -38.42
C PRO A 819 10.21 33.89 -38.68
N SER A 820 11.08 33.18 -39.40
CA SER A 820 12.42 33.68 -39.75
C SER A 820 12.31 35.03 -40.46
N SER A 821 12.88 36.08 -39.87
CA SER A 821 13.01 37.38 -40.55
C SER A 821 13.90 37.21 -41.79
N PRO A 822 13.58 37.89 -42.90
CA PRO A 822 14.34 37.76 -44.13
C PRO A 822 15.75 38.31 -43.91
N VAL A 823 16.74 37.44 -43.95
CA VAL A 823 18.15 37.81 -43.92
C VAL A 823 18.44 38.63 -45.19
N LYS A 824 18.85 39.88 -45.01
CA LYS A 824 19.47 40.68 -46.08
C LYS A 824 20.81 40.03 -46.44
N ASN A 825 20.83 39.32 -47.56
CA ASN A 825 22.06 38.87 -48.19
C ASN A 825 22.90 40.08 -48.62
N SER A 826 24.13 40.17 -48.12
CA SER A 826 25.21 40.89 -48.79
C SER A 826 26.49 40.07 -48.72
N ALA A 827 26.73 39.27 -49.75
CA ALA A 827 28.02 39.11 -50.42
C ALA A 827 27.88 38.04 -51.53
N THR A 828 28.06 38.50 -52.75
CA THR A 828 28.05 37.77 -54.03
C THR A 828 29.39 37.06 -54.31
N ILE A 829 29.40 36.23 -55.38
CA ILE A 829 30.54 35.59 -56.12
C ILE A 829 30.74 34.09 -55.79
N ASP A 830 30.77 33.11 -56.70
CA ASP A 830 30.45 33.00 -58.14
C ASP A 830 30.33 31.51 -58.53
N THR A 831 29.28 31.19 -59.31
CA THR A 831 29.20 30.19 -60.42
C THR A 831 29.41 28.68 -60.16
N VAL A 832 28.79 27.70 -60.87
CA VAL A 832 28.31 27.59 -62.26
C VAL A 832 27.04 26.68 -62.36
N TYR A 833 26.14 27.10 -63.26
CA TYR A 833 24.94 26.47 -63.85
C TYR A 833 25.13 25.06 -64.44
N ILE A 834 24.15 24.14 -64.30
CA ILE A 834 23.47 23.42 -65.41
C ILE A 834 21.99 23.18 -65.01
N LYS A 835 21.14 23.19 -66.03
CA LYS A 835 19.71 23.51 -66.13
C LYS A 835 18.92 22.26 -66.54
N GLU A 836 17.77 21.98 -65.92
CA GLU A 836 16.68 21.17 -66.51
C GLU A 836 15.32 21.70 -66.03
N THR A 837 14.63 22.47 -66.88
CA THR A 837 13.42 22.10 -67.66
C THR A 837 12.12 21.96 -66.86
N SER A 838 11.30 23.01 -66.97
CA SER A 838 9.90 23.07 -66.59
C SER A 838 9.02 22.19 -67.49
N PRO A 839 7.91 21.64 -66.97
CA PRO A 839 6.70 21.49 -67.75
C PRO A 839 5.56 22.39 -67.27
N VAL A 840 4.76 22.74 -68.28
CA VAL A 840 3.62 23.65 -68.38
C VAL A 840 2.39 23.22 -67.54
N PRO A 841 1.48 24.15 -67.18
CA PRO A 841 0.33 23.89 -66.31
C PRO A 841 -0.85 23.24 -67.05
N SER A 842 -1.61 22.41 -66.35
CA SER A 842 -2.91 21.85 -66.77
C SER A 842 -4.00 22.19 -65.74
N PRO A 843 -5.30 22.19 -66.14
CA PRO A 843 -6.33 23.15 -65.70
C PRO A 843 -6.93 22.86 -64.30
N PRO A 844 -7.72 23.81 -63.74
CA PRO A 844 -8.28 23.66 -62.41
C PRO A 844 -9.32 22.55 -62.41
N SER A 845 -9.16 21.56 -61.53
CA SER A 845 -10.27 20.71 -61.11
C SER A 845 -10.91 21.38 -59.91
N ASP A 846 -12.20 21.68 -60.05
CA ASP A 846 -13.05 22.20 -59.00
C ASP A 846 -12.98 21.29 -57.77
N LYS A 847 -12.25 21.74 -56.73
CA LYS A 847 -12.49 21.27 -55.38
C LYS A 847 -13.60 22.13 -54.81
N GLU A 848 -14.82 21.61 -54.93
CA GLU A 848 -15.97 22.03 -54.13
C GLU A 848 -15.53 22.19 -52.67
N MET A 849 -15.65 23.42 -52.21
CA MET A 849 -15.59 23.77 -50.79
C MET A 849 -16.84 23.13 -50.15
N ARG A 850 -16.72 21.90 -49.64
CA ARG A 850 -17.78 21.27 -48.85
C ARG A 850 -17.97 22.07 -47.57
N ASN A 851 -19.02 22.89 -47.60
CA ASN A 851 -19.52 23.71 -46.52
C ASN A 851 -19.70 22.89 -45.23
N SER A 852 -19.12 23.39 -44.14
CA SER A 852 -19.39 22.96 -42.76
C SER A 852 -20.87 23.12 -42.33
N SER A 853 -21.69 23.76 -43.17
CA SER A 853 -23.14 23.89 -43.00
C SER A 853 -23.90 22.56 -43.24
N HIS A 854 -23.37 21.68 -44.10
CA HIS A 854 -24.08 20.44 -44.48
C HIS A 854 -23.97 19.33 -43.42
N VAL A 855 -22.91 19.35 -42.59
CA VAL A 855 -22.74 18.41 -41.48
C VAL A 855 -23.71 18.72 -40.34
N ILE A 856 -24.04 19.99 -40.12
CA ILE A 856 -25.03 20.39 -39.11
C ILE A 856 -26.44 20.02 -39.59
N GLU A 857 -26.74 20.14 -40.89
CA GLU A 857 -28.03 19.70 -41.45
C GLU A 857 -28.16 18.16 -41.46
N GLU A 858 -27.10 17.40 -41.75
CA GLU A 858 -27.11 15.92 -41.66
C GLU A 858 -27.28 15.42 -40.21
N ILE A 859 -26.72 16.09 -39.20
CA ILE A 859 -26.91 15.73 -37.79
C ILE A 859 -28.33 16.07 -37.29
N VAL A 860 -29.00 17.05 -37.91
CA VAL A 860 -30.39 17.40 -37.58
C VAL A 860 -31.39 16.46 -38.28
N ASP A 861 -31.03 15.89 -39.43
CA ASP A 861 -31.90 15.02 -40.24
C ASP A 861 -31.69 13.51 -40.04
N GLU A 862 -30.62 13.05 -39.37
CA GLU A 862 -30.41 11.63 -39.07
C GLU A 862 -31.12 11.17 -37.78
N ASN A 863 -31.95 10.12 -37.90
CA ASN A 863 -32.55 9.43 -36.74
C ASN A 863 -31.46 8.87 -35.80
N ASP A 864 -31.62 9.07 -34.50
CA ASP A 864 -30.73 8.59 -33.42
C ASP A 864 -30.27 7.13 -33.56
N THR A 865 -31.07 6.28 -34.20
CA THR A 865 -30.72 4.89 -34.53
C THR A 865 -29.54 4.73 -35.49
N ASN A 866 -29.31 5.67 -36.42
CA ASN A 866 -28.19 5.63 -37.36
C ASN A 866 -26.89 6.13 -36.70
N LEU A 867 -26.98 7.15 -35.85
CA LEU A 867 -25.90 7.62 -34.98
C LEU A 867 -25.47 6.54 -33.99
N LEU A 868 -26.45 5.87 -33.35
CA LEU A 868 -26.18 4.71 -32.50
C LEU A 868 -25.64 3.52 -33.29
N ALA A 869 -26.10 3.26 -34.53
CA ALA A 869 -25.54 2.20 -35.35
C ALA A 869 -24.09 2.50 -35.81
N ALA A 870 -23.75 3.77 -36.03
CA ALA A 870 -22.39 4.20 -36.34
C ALA A 870 -21.46 4.08 -35.11
N ILE A 871 -21.94 4.48 -33.92
CA ILE A 871 -21.24 4.30 -32.64
C ILE A 871 -21.14 2.81 -32.27
N TYR A 872 -22.18 2.02 -32.53
CA TYR A 872 -22.20 0.59 -32.29
C TYR A 872 -21.23 -0.14 -33.24
N LYS A 873 -21.18 0.28 -34.53
CA LYS A 873 -20.16 -0.18 -35.48
C LYS A 873 -18.74 0.23 -35.09
N SER A 874 -18.53 1.44 -34.57
CA SER A 874 -17.20 1.84 -34.08
C SER A 874 -16.81 1.09 -32.81
N SER A 875 -17.78 0.76 -31.95
CA SER A 875 -17.55 -0.03 -30.72
C SER A 875 -17.29 -1.52 -31.00
N MET A 876 -17.92 -2.10 -32.04
CA MET A 876 -17.68 -3.49 -32.46
C MET A 876 -16.33 -3.68 -33.17
N ASN A 877 -15.68 -2.61 -33.61
CA ASN A 877 -14.34 -2.67 -34.21
C ASN A 877 -13.20 -2.63 -33.18
N MET A 878 -13.51 -2.55 -31.87
CA MET A 878 -12.49 -2.54 -30.81
C MET A 878 -11.88 -3.94 -30.52
N ASP A 879 -12.49 -5.02 -30.99
CA ASP A 879 -12.02 -6.40 -30.80
C ASP A 879 -11.38 -7.01 -32.06
N GLY A 880 -11.17 -6.22 -33.12
CA GLY A 880 -10.54 -6.68 -34.36
C GLY A 880 -9.03 -6.43 -34.34
N GLU A 881 -8.22 -7.49 -34.46
CA GLU A 881 -6.79 -7.36 -34.81
C GLU A 881 -6.65 -6.38 -35.98
N MET A 882 -5.82 -5.35 -35.81
CA MET A 882 -5.59 -4.36 -36.84
C MET A 882 -5.09 -5.05 -38.10
N THR A 883 -5.71 -4.77 -39.25
CA THR A 883 -5.35 -5.52 -40.46
C THR A 883 -3.94 -5.13 -40.91
N LYS A 884 -3.18 -6.08 -41.49
CA LYS A 884 -1.82 -5.82 -42.03
C LYS A 884 -1.77 -4.65 -43.03
N GLU A 885 -2.90 -4.29 -43.64
CA GLU A 885 -3.02 -3.15 -44.53
C GLU A 885 -3.13 -1.81 -43.77
N GLU A 886 -3.80 -1.79 -42.62
CA GLU A 886 -3.88 -0.62 -41.73
C GLU A 886 -2.54 -0.36 -41.02
N GLU A 887 -1.84 -1.42 -40.58
CA GLU A 887 -0.46 -1.34 -40.07
C GLU A 887 0.46 -0.63 -41.06
N LYS A 888 0.41 -1.06 -42.32
CA LYS A 888 1.24 -0.48 -43.38
C LYS A 888 0.91 0.98 -43.63
N LYS A 889 -0.38 1.35 -43.69
CA LYS A 889 -0.81 2.75 -43.88
C LYS A 889 -0.33 3.65 -42.73
N MET A 890 -0.39 3.15 -41.50
CA MET A 890 0.05 3.92 -40.33
C MET A 890 1.58 4.06 -40.29
N LEU A 891 2.34 3.01 -40.64
CA LEU A 891 3.80 3.10 -40.81
C LEU A 891 4.22 4.07 -41.91
N ASP A 892 3.52 4.05 -43.05
CA ASP A 892 3.75 4.99 -44.16
C ASP A 892 3.49 6.43 -43.68
N TYR A 893 2.41 6.67 -42.92
CA TYR A 893 2.13 7.97 -42.31
C TYR A 893 3.24 8.41 -41.36
N ILE A 894 3.66 7.55 -40.42
CA ILE A 894 4.73 7.82 -39.45
C ILE A 894 6.01 8.26 -40.16
N SER A 895 6.39 7.58 -41.24
CA SER A 895 7.60 7.89 -42.02
C SER A 895 7.50 9.18 -42.83
N SER A 896 6.28 9.66 -43.11
CA SER A 896 6.01 10.86 -43.90
C SER A 896 5.99 12.16 -43.09
N VAL A 897 5.93 12.08 -41.76
CA VAL A 897 5.82 13.27 -40.88
C VAL A 897 7.08 14.13 -40.96
N THR A 898 6.93 15.35 -41.48
CA THR A 898 8.04 16.32 -41.55
C THR A 898 8.14 17.14 -40.27
N ARG A 899 9.30 17.80 -40.07
CA ARG A 899 9.48 18.80 -39.00
C ARG A 899 8.37 19.87 -39.02
N GLN A 900 7.97 20.35 -40.20
CA GLN A 900 6.95 21.39 -40.30
C GLN A 900 5.57 20.89 -39.86
N ASP A 901 5.23 19.65 -40.19
CA ASP A 901 3.96 19.05 -39.78
C ASP A 901 3.92 18.83 -38.27
N PHE A 902 5.04 18.38 -37.69
CA PHE A 902 5.17 18.26 -36.23
C PHE A 902 5.06 19.60 -35.51
N LEU A 903 5.82 20.63 -35.93
CA LEU A 903 5.77 21.95 -35.32
C LEU A 903 4.36 22.56 -35.42
N ARG A 904 3.69 22.40 -36.56
CA ARG A 904 2.30 22.84 -36.75
C ARG A 904 1.36 22.13 -35.78
N ALA A 905 1.51 20.82 -35.59
CA ALA A 905 0.67 20.05 -34.68
C ALA A 905 0.85 20.46 -33.21
N ILE A 906 2.09 20.61 -32.73
CA ILE A 906 2.36 20.87 -31.31
C ILE A 906 2.10 22.33 -30.89
N PHE A 907 2.28 23.30 -31.80
CA PHE A 907 2.06 24.72 -31.49
C PHE A 907 0.61 25.15 -31.67
N ASN A 908 -0.15 24.48 -32.55
CA ASN A 908 -1.58 24.74 -32.72
C ASN A 908 -2.46 23.96 -31.72
N CYS A 909 -1.90 22.97 -31.03
CA CYS A 909 -2.61 22.18 -30.01
C CYS A 909 -2.17 22.59 -28.60
N ASP A 910 -3.14 22.87 -27.73
CA ASP A 910 -2.89 22.94 -26.29
C ASP A 910 -2.97 21.52 -25.74
N ILE A 911 -1.80 20.89 -25.64
CA ILE A 911 -1.64 19.49 -25.20
C ILE A 911 -2.14 19.33 -23.76
N ASN A 912 -1.93 20.34 -22.90
CA ASN A 912 -2.41 20.29 -21.52
C ASN A 912 -3.93 20.35 -21.46
N ALA A 913 -4.54 21.27 -22.20
CA ALA A 913 -6.00 21.33 -22.30
C ALA A 913 -6.59 20.05 -22.91
N TYR A 914 -5.93 19.45 -23.91
CA TYR A 914 -6.34 18.18 -24.52
C TYR A 914 -6.29 17.00 -23.52
N ILE A 915 -5.20 16.87 -22.76
CA ILE A 915 -5.07 15.83 -21.73
C ILE A 915 -6.05 16.07 -20.57
N GLU A 916 -6.22 17.32 -20.13
CA GLU A 916 -7.21 17.69 -19.12
C GLU A 916 -8.63 17.41 -19.59
N GLU A 917 -8.95 17.68 -20.84
CA GLU A 917 -10.26 17.39 -21.43
C GLU A 917 -10.50 15.88 -21.50
N LYS A 918 -9.52 15.08 -21.92
CA LYS A 918 -9.62 13.61 -21.95
C LYS A 918 -9.72 13.01 -20.54
N ASN A 919 -8.94 13.51 -19.58
CA ASN A 919 -9.03 13.12 -18.16
C ASN A 919 -10.38 13.52 -17.55
N ARG A 920 -10.85 14.74 -17.85
CA ARG A 920 -12.18 15.21 -17.46
C ARG A 920 -13.25 14.34 -18.10
N TRP A 921 -13.14 13.98 -19.37
CA TRP A 921 -14.08 13.09 -20.04
C TRP A 921 -14.13 11.73 -19.35
N LEU A 922 -12.97 11.11 -19.06
CA LEU A 922 -12.89 9.83 -18.33
C LEU A 922 -13.52 9.93 -16.94
N LYS A 923 -13.24 10.99 -16.18
CA LYS A 923 -13.81 11.20 -14.84
C LYS A 923 -15.30 11.54 -14.86
N THR A 924 -15.74 12.38 -15.79
CA THR A 924 -17.10 12.92 -15.85
C THR A 924 -18.06 11.91 -16.46
N TYR A 925 -17.63 11.14 -17.45
CA TYR A 925 -18.52 10.19 -18.13
C TYR A 925 -18.79 8.93 -17.29
N THR A 926 -17.78 8.45 -16.55
CA THR A 926 -17.90 7.23 -15.73
C THR A 926 -18.38 7.46 -14.30
N SER A 927 -18.39 8.69 -13.76
CA SER A 927 -18.76 8.93 -12.35
C SER A 927 -19.38 10.30 -12.04
N SER A 928 -19.93 11.02 -13.02
CA SER A 928 -20.61 12.30 -12.70
C SER A 928 -21.95 12.08 -12.00
N PHE A 929 -22.33 13.05 -11.16
CA PHE A 929 -23.64 13.09 -10.51
C PHE A 929 -24.80 13.00 -11.51
N GLU A 930 -24.67 13.63 -12.68
CA GLU A 930 -25.66 13.59 -13.77
C GLU A 930 -25.78 12.18 -14.37
N SER A 931 -24.64 11.54 -14.67
CA SER A 931 -24.59 10.17 -15.21
C SER A 931 -25.29 9.18 -14.27
N ILE A 932 -25.02 9.26 -12.96
CA ILE A 932 -25.68 8.39 -11.96
C ILE A 932 -27.20 8.58 -11.94
N LEU A 933 -27.67 9.83 -12.04
CA LEU A 933 -29.11 10.09 -12.07
C LEU A 933 -29.77 9.54 -13.35
N ASP A 934 -29.11 9.72 -14.49
CA ASP A 934 -29.59 9.20 -15.78
C ASP A 934 -29.55 7.67 -15.82
N ASP A 935 -28.55 7.03 -15.21
CA ASP A 935 -28.45 5.58 -15.08
C ASP A 935 -29.59 5.02 -14.24
N ILE A 936 -29.91 5.63 -13.08
CA ILE A 936 -31.06 5.21 -12.25
C ILE A 936 -32.37 5.32 -13.05
N LEU A 937 -32.57 6.42 -13.79
CA LEU A 937 -33.77 6.59 -14.62
C LEU A 937 -33.84 5.60 -15.78
N THR A 938 -32.71 5.29 -16.41
CA THR A 938 -32.61 4.38 -17.56
C THR A 938 -32.85 2.94 -17.12
N MET A 939 -32.23 2.50 -16.03
CA MET A 939 -32.44 1.19 -15.42
C MET A 939 -33.90 0.96 -15.03
N TYR A 940 -34.56 1.98 -14.46
CA TYR A 940 -35.99 1.90 -14.15
C TYR A 940 -36.87 1.73 -15.41
N LYS A 941 -36.58 2.49 -16.48
CA LYS A 941 -37.34 2.42 -17.74
C LYS A 941 -37.16 1.09 -18.48
N GLN A 942 -35.97 0.50 -18.42
CA GLN A 942 -35.62 -0.69 -19.20
C GLN A 942 -36.06 -2.02 -18.56
N LYS A 943 -36.65 -2.02 -17.36
CA LYS A 943 -37.16 -3.22 -16.65
C LYS A 943 -36.20 -4.43 -16.72
N ASN A 944 -34.96 -4.24 -16.27
CA ASN A 944 -33.91 -5.27 -16.17
C ASN A 944 -33.50 -5.93 -17.49
N ILE A 945 -32.66 -5.28 -18.29
CA ILE A 945 -31.82 -5.97 -19.28
C ILE A 945 -30.40 -5.42 -19.18
N ASN A 946 -29.49 -6.30 -18.77
CA ASN A 946 -28.02 -6.18 -18.71
C ASN A 946 -27.43 -5.24 -17.65
N SER A 947 -27.12 -5.82 -16.48
CA SER A 947 -26.09 -5.31 -15.58
C SER A 947 -24.74 -5.40 -16.29
N MET A 948 -24.34 -4.34 -16.98
CA MET A 948 -22.92 -4.09 -17.21
C MET A 948 -22.35 -3.65 -15.86
N ASP A 949 -21.84 -4.61 -15.08
CA ASP A 949 -20.90 -4.33 -13.99
C ASP A 949 -19.60 -3.83 -14.64
N CYS A 950 -19.59 -2.56 -15.03
CA CYS A 950 -18.41 -1.82 -15.45
C CYS A 950 -18.40 -0.48 -14.71
N TYR A 951 -18.32 -0.56 -13.37
CA TYR A 951 -17.83 0.53 -12.52
C TYR A 951 -16.53 0.10 -11.87
#